data_AF-A0A956DGY8-F1
#
_entry.id   AF-A0A956DGY8-F1
#
_cell.length_a   1.000
_cell.length_b   1.000
_cell.length_c   1.000
_cell.angle_alpha   90.00
_cell.angle_beta   90.00
_cell.angle_gamma   90.00
#
_symmetry.space_group_name_H-M   'P 1'
#
loop_
_entity.id
_entity.type
_entity.pdbx_description
1 polymer ?
#
loop_
_entity_poly.entity_id
_entity_poly.type
_entity_poly.pdbx_seq_one_letter_code
_entity_poly.pdbx_strand_id
1 'polypeptide(L)'
;MRLTTFLLVLLLVVTTSACQKHYSTAPVTPHQDAGPMLLVGAATTDITPPPGLALFGHGPEGRVAAGTLLRLRCQAFALARGEEAVALVTCDLGAPSLELQRAIVRAASRQGVPIGADRLLLMATHTHAGPAHFFGAKQYSSGFGARIQGYDPNLVEWLAERIGGAVRLAWGRRVPSCASWADDAVYGLTRNRSYPAFATNGAVAAALIQAEVSREDVSDASPTFKAVDPTLSVLRLQRCDGQGDELLGALAVFGMHPTAIPNDNDLYHGDVFGFAARAVERELQGECRDEDGTSHCPVIGIANGVEGDVSATWGYQGPREARRPGDELGSHILRLLGCEGDTCSDEHPPSHDVALRAAYRELRLPGAIAASPNRFFTEVEEGPAALGCFAAQAPQTLHLCPGPAIGTPAAGGAEDGPTRLRIFGQMKEGYAAPKAATYGCQGAKHVLRPPSGVTESRILGPDEDVEDQCNQPSDDGLDFPTTAPISLVQIGDRLIAAAPAELTTAVGYRLRERLTRYVNRPGSRIREVVITGLTNTWIQYITTEPEYAKQHYEGASTLYGPHSEQFLSNHFLCLANWLYDGGDAQDACSLGQPCKPDRVSPVGFDPPLVDILPPAPEGSVAVPGGEELAVKGRLLDGLEAYAIEWRGASPDWLRTRESLRVSVVFAAGEELVDDDDGVAMEIRHLGGERWRAVWYPELGFDDPVCGRDLRFLVDGQVRYRSSTFKAVCPERGESADFRQGGAP
;
A
#
# COMPACT_ATOMS: atom_id res chain seq x y z
N MET A 1 -44.36 -40.35 38.14
CA MET A 1 -42.91 -40.09 38.11
C MET A 1 -42.43 -40.34 36.68
N ARG A 2 -41.80 -39.34 36.04
CA ARG A 2 -41.16 -39.34 34.71
C ARG A 2 -42.10 -39.35 33.48
N LEU A 3 -42.59 -38.17 33.09
CA LEU A 3 -42.86 -37.88 31.66
C LEU A 3 -42.81 -36.38 31.29
N THR A 4 -42.13 -35.53 32.09
CA THR A 4 -42.10 -34.07 31.89
C THR A 4 -40.69 -33.47 31.82
N THR A 5 -39.65 -34.28 31.69
CA THR A 5 -38.25 -33.80 31.68
C THR A 5 -37.57 -33.90 30.31
N PHE A 6 -38.25 -34.38 29.26
CA PHE A 6 -37.63 -34.61 27.94
C PHE A 6 -37.97 -33.56 26.88
N LEU A 7 -38.95 -32.67 27.13
CA LEU A 7 -39.35 -31.63 26.16
C LEU A 7 -38.71 -30.24 26.39
N LEU A 8 -37.93 -30.07 27.45
CA LEU A 8 -37.27 -28.79 27.78
C LEU A 8 -35.77 -28.74 27.44
N VAL A 9 -35.20 -29.84 26.93
CA VAL A 9 -33.80 -29.89 26.44
C VAL A 9 -33.73 -29.78 24.91
N LEU A 10 -34.85 -29.92 24.20
CA LEU A 10 -34.90 -29.77 22.73
C LEU A 10 -35.21 -28.34 22.25
N LEU A 11 -35.42 -27.39 23.16
CA LEU A 11 -35.70 -25.98 22.85
C LEU A 11 -34.61 -25.01 23.35
N LEU A 12 -33.42 -25.54 23.64
CA LEU A 12 -32.24 -24.79 24.06
C LEU A 12 -30.96 -25.29 23.38
N VAL A 13 -31.10 -25.85 22.16
CA VAL A 13 -30.07 -25.67 21.14
C VAL A 13 -30.28 -24.25 20.62
N VAL A 14 -29.87 -23.28 21.45
CA VAL A 14 -29.47 -21.98 20.92
C VAL A 14 -28.34 -22.34 19.97
N THR A 15 -28.65 -22.34 18.69
CA THR A 15 -27.67 -22.21 17.64
C THR A 15 -26.82 -21.02 18.02
N THR A 16 -25.67 -21.27 18.65
CA THR A 16 -24.47 -20.47 18.43
C THR A 16 -24.08 -20.69 16.97
N SER A 17 -24.96 -20.30 16.04
CA SER A 17 -24.50 -19.75 14.79
C SER A 17 -23.72 -18.54 15.24
N ALA A 18 -22.39 -18.71 15.35
CA ALA A 18 -21.49 -17.60 15.20
C ALA A 18 -22.05 -16.81 14.01
N CYS A 19 -22.55 -15.60 14.27
CA CYS A 19 -22.94 -14.70 13.20
C CYS A 19 -21.64 -14.36 12.46
N GLN A 20 -21.21 -15.24 11.55
CA GLN A 20 -20.31 -14.87 10.48
C GLN A 20 -21.04 -13.75 9.74
N LYS A 21 -20.63 -12.51 10.01
CA LYS A 21 -21.15 -11.34 9.32
C LYS A 21 -20.67 -11.44 7.88
N HIS A 22 -21.46 -12.08 7.03
CA HIS A 22 -21.23 -12.08 5.59
C HIS A 22 -21.58 -10.70 5.04
N TYR A 23 -20.57 -9.95 4.62
CA TYR A 23 -20.75 -8.65 3.99
C TYR A 23 -20.88 -8.84 2.47
N SER A 24 -22.08 -8.66 1.94
CA SER A 24 -22.31 -8.59 0.49
C SER A 24 -22.48 -7.12 0.09
N THR A 25 -21.61 -6.62 -0.78
CA THR A 25 -21.77 -5.33 -1.46
C THR A 25 -22.21 -5.65 -2.89
N ALA A 26 -23.52 -5.53 -3.15
CA ALA A 26 -24.14 -5.90 -4.43
C ALA A 26 -23.47 -5.21 -5.64
N PRO A 27 -23.52 -5.81 -6.84
CA PRO A 27 -23.02 -5.19 -8.06
C PRO A 27 -23.74 -3.88 -8.39
N VAL A 28 -23.02 -2.97 -9.06
CA VAL A 28 -23.46 -1.62 -9.41
C VAL A 28 -24.75 -1.62 -10.24
N THR A 29 -25.73 -0.81 -9.86
CA THR A 29 -26.82 -0.36 -10.75
C THR A 29 -26.27 0.70 -11.71
N PRO A 30 -26.57 0.64 -13.02
CA PRO A 30 -26.08 1.62 -14.00
C PRO A 30 -26.35 3.06 -13.55
N HIS A 31 -25.31 3.90 -13.64
CA HIS A 31 -25.37 5.30 -13.22
C HIS A 31 -26.11 6.14 -14.28
N GLN A 32 -27.16 6.86 -13.87
CA GLN A 32 -28.04 7.60 -14.79
C GLN A 32 -27.55 9.02 -15.16
N ASP A 33 -26.57 9.58 -14.44
CA ASP A 33 -26.23 11.02 -14.54
C ASP A 33 -25.01 11.35 -15.43
N ALA A 34 -24.38 10.41 -16.13
CA ALA A 34 -23.14 10.72 -16.86
C ALA A 34 -23.33 10.75 -18.39
N GLY A 35 -23.24 11.97 -18.94
CA GLY A 35 -23.09 12.22 -20.37
C GLY A 35 -21.72 11.75 -20.92
N PRO A 36 -21.35 12.10 -22.16
CA PRO A 36 -20.13 11.62 -22.80
C PRO A 36 -18.82 12.17 -22.19
N MET A 37 -18.90 13.16 -21.29
CA MET A 37 -17.74 13.81 -20.66
C MET A 37 -17.30 13.04 -19.41
N LEU A 38 -15.99 13.04 -19.15
CA LEU A 38 -15.45 12.54 -17.90
C LEU A 38 -15.80 13.51 -16.76
N LEU A 39 -16.24 12.96 -15.64
CA LEU A 39 -16.44 13.68 -14.39
C LEU A 39 -15.43 13.21 -13.35
N VAL A 40 -14.74 14.13 -12.69
CA VAL A 40 -13.73 13.81 -11.66
C VAL A 40 -13.94 14.67 -10.43
N GLY A 41 -13.84 14.05 -9.26
CA GLY A 41 -13.75 14.74 -7.98
C GLY A 41 -12.71 14.06 -7.10
N ALA A 42 -12.07 14.84 -6.23
CA ALA A 42 -11.00 14.37 -5.38
C ALA A 42 -11.20 14.80 -3.92
N ALA A 43 -10.68 14.00 -2.99
CA ALA A 43 -10.67 14.33 -1.57
C ALA A 43 -9.54 13.62 -0.82
N THR A 44 -9.01 14.30 0.20
CA THR A 44 -8.02 13.74 1.13
C THR A 44 -8.67 13.53 2.49
N THR A 45 -8.27 12.46 3.19
CA THR A 45 -8.61 12.24 4.60
C THR A 45 -7.39 11.80 5.39
N ASP A 46 -7.33 12.20 6.65
CA ASP A 46 -6.38 11.66 7.62
C ASP A 46 -6.88 10.29 8.10
N ILE A 47 -5.97 9.32 8.14
CA ILE A 47 -6.19 7.95 8.64
C ILE A 47 -5.21 7.57 9.74
N THR A 48 -4.52 8.54 10.34
CA THR A 48 -3.55 8.28 11.39
C THR A 48 -4.25 7.86 12.68
N PRO A 49 -4.06 6.62 13.17
CA PRO A 49 -4.72 6.16 14.37
C PRO A 49 -4.14 6.81 15.65
N PRO A 50 -4.81 6.64 16.80
CA PRO A 50 -4.20 6.93 18.09
C PRO A 50 -2.96 6.03 18.33
N PRO A 51 -1.94 6.50 19.08
CA PRO A 51 -0.83 5.66 19.50
C PRO A 51 -1.27 4.42 20.29
N GLY A 52 -0.54 3.31 20.16
CA GLY A 52 -0.78 2.06 20.89
C GLY A 52 -0.93 0.81 20.01
N LEU A 53 -1.08 0.97 18.69
CA LEU A 53 -1.18 -0.15 17.75
C LEU A 53 0.21 -0.60 17.28
N ALA A 54 0.38 -1.89 16.99
CA ALA A 54 1.61 -2.36 16.34
C ALA A 54 1.74 -1.78 14.93
N LEU A 55 2.98 -1.46 14.56
CA LEU A 55 3.34 -1.06 13.20
C LEU A 55 3.40 -2.30 12.30
N PHE A 56 2.93 -2.15 11.06
CA PHE A 56 2.95 -3.19 10.03
C PHE A 56 4.36 -3.46 9.47
N GLY A 57 4.56 -4.61 8.83
CA GLY A 57 5.66 -4.84 7.89
C GLY A 57 6.84 -5.61 8.48
N HIS A 58 7.34 -5.21 9.65
CA HIS A 58 8.51 -5.85 10.28
C HIS A 58 8.18 -7.00 11.25
N GLY A 59 6.93 -7.47 11.24
CA GLY A 59 6.48 -8.58 12.06
C GLY A 59 6.82 -8.40 13.55
N PRO A 60 7.47 -9.38 14.20
CA PRO A 60 7.83 -9.28 15.62
C PRO A 60 8.95 -8.29 15.93
N GLU A 61 9.75 -7.88 14.93
CA GLU A 61 10.82 -6.89 15.12
C GLU A 61 10.31 -5.45 15.09
N GLY A 62 9.14 -5.24 14.49
CA GLY A 62 8.47 -3.94 14.51
C GLY A 62 8.16 -3.46 15.93
N ARG A 63 7.79 -2.18 16.03
CA ARG A 63 7.41 -1.52 17.30
C ARG A 63 5.91 -1.31 17.40
N VAL A 64 5.54 -0.77 18.55
CA VAL A 64 4.20 -0.24 18.81
C VAL A 64 4.27 1.26 18.64
N ALA A 65 3.32 1.82 17.90
CA ALA A 65 3.29 3.25 17.64
C ALA A 65 3.15 4.04 18.95
N ALA A 66 4.18 4.77 19.33
CA ALA A 66 4.17 5.74 20.41
C ALA A 66 3.63 7.11 19.96
N GLY A 67 3.49 7.34 18.66
CA GLY A 67 3.24 8.67 18.12
C GLY A 67 3.20 8.74 16.61
N THR A 68 3.52 9.91 16.07
CA THR A 68 3.54 10.20 14.64
C THR A 68 4.65 11.15 14.30
N LEU A 69 5.35 10.84 13.22
CA LEU A 69 6.33 11.68 12.57
C LEU A 69 5.73 12.36 11.33
N LEU A 70 4.90 11.64 10.59
CA LEU A 70 4.16 12.17 9.44
C LEU A 70 2.75 11.59 9.45
N ARG A 71 1.73 12.42 9.27
CA ARG A 71 0.35 11.92 9.23
C ARG A 71 0.15 11.00 8.04
N LEU A 72 -0.53 9.89 8.31
CA LEU A 72 -0.99 8.93 7.32
C LEU A 72 -2.26 9.49 6.67
N ARG A 73 -2.28 9.58 5.34
CA ARG A 73 -3.44 10.07 4.58
C ARG A 73 -3.96 9.00 3.63
N CYS A 74 -5.22 9.17 3.23
CA CYS A 74 -5.75 8.55 2.02
C CYS A 74 -6.25 9.63 1.06
N GLN A 75 -6.03 9.41 -0.23
CA GLN A 75 -6.51 10.26 -1.31
C GLN A 75 -7.48 9.45 -2.17
N ALA A 76 -8.70 9.98 -2.32
CA ALA A 76 -9.76 9.35 -3.09
C ALA A 76 -10.04 10.18 -4.36
N PHE A 77 -10.05 9.52 -5.51
CA PHE A 77 -10.45 10.07 -6.80
C PHE A 77 -11.68 9.30 -7.29
N ALA A 78 -12.79 10.01 -7.48
CA ALA A 78 -14.03 9.44 -8.02
C ALA A 78 -14.20 9.87 -9.48
N LEU A 79 -14.11 8.91 -10.40
CA LEU A 79 -14.22 9.12 -11.85
C LEU A 79 -15.55 8.53 -12.35
N ALA A 80 -16.23 9.24 -13.25
CA ALA A 80 -17.43 8.73 -13.92
C ALA A 80 -17.50 9.17 -15.38
N ARG A 81 -17.92 8.28 -16.28
CA ARG A 81 -18.20 8.56 -17.71
C ARG A 81 -19.20 7.54 -18.24
N GLY A 82 -20.29 8.00 -18.86
CA GLY A 82 -21.38 7.10 -19.25
C GLY A 82 -21.94 6.31 -18.07
N GLU A 83 -22.07 4.99 -18.20
CA GLU A 83 -22.54 4.14 -17.09
C GLU A 83 -21.40 3.71 -16.14
N GLU A 84 -20.14 3.98 -16.46
CA GLU A 84 -18.98 3.58 -15.67
C GLU A 84 -18.66 4.60 -14.58
N ALA A 85 -18.38 4.08 -13.38
CA ALA A 85 -17.93 4.85 -12.22
C ALA A 85 -16.86 4.04 -11.47
N VAL A 86 -15.74 4.69 -11.12
CA VAL A 86 -14.59 4.06 -10.45
C VAL A 86 -14.10 4.97 -9.32
N ALA A 87 -13.71 4.38 -8.20
CA ALA A 87 -12.97 5.05 -7.14
C ALA A 87 -11.53 4.53 -7.09
N LEU A 88 -10.55 5.41 -7.24
CA LEU A 88 -9.14 5.14 -6.99
C LEU A 88 -8.79 5.70 -5.62
N VAL A 89 -8.32 4.87 -4.70
CA VAL A 89 -8.02 5.28 -3.32
C VAL A 89 -6.60 4.86 -2.98
N THR A 90 -5.69 5.82 -2.86
CA THR A 90 -4.33 5.59 -2.34
C THR A 90 -4.29 5.86 -0.86
N CYS A 91 -3.56 5.06 -0.09
CA CYS A 91 -3.48 5.20 1.36
C CYS A 91 -2.09 4.91 1.90
N ASP A 92 -1.68 5.69 2.89
CA ASP A 92 -0.52 5.44 3.76
C ASP A 92 -0.78 4.26 4.70
N LEU A 93 -0.87 3.08 4.11
CA LEU A 93 -1.05 1.79 4.77
C LEU A 93 0.07 0.85 4.37
N GLY A 94 0.32 -0.15 5.22
CA GLY A 94 1.27 -1.21 4.91
C GLY A 94 0.79 -2.12 3.78
N ALA A 95 -0.46 -2.58 3.81
CA ALA A 95 -1.06 -3.30 2.69
C ALA A 95 -2.59 -3.18 2.77
N PRO A 96 -3.33 -3.35 1.67
CA PRO A 96 -4.79 -3.39 1.74
C PRO A 96 -5.29 -4.74 2.25
N SER A 97 -6.50 -4.75 2.81
CA SER A 97 -7.22 -5.97 3.15
C SER A 97 -8.59 -5.99 2.50
N LEU A 98 -9.05 -7.18 2.11
CA LEU A 98 -10.34 -7.36 1.44
C LEU A 98 -11.50 -6.91 2.35
N GLU A 99 -11.35 -7.14 3.65
CA GLU A 99 -12.24 -6.75 4.74
C GLU A 99 -12.38 -5.23 4.80
N LEU A 100 -11.25 -4.52 4.78
CA LEU A 100 -11.23 -3.07 4.78
C LEU A 100 -11.87 -2.54 3.50
N GLN A 101 -11.55 -3.10 2.33
CA GLN A 101 -12.18 -2.72 1.05
C GLN A 101 -13.71 -2.85 1.11
N ARG A 102 -14.23 -3.99 1.61
CA ARG A 102 -15.70 -4.19 1.77
C ARG A 102 -16.30 -3.22 2.79
N ALA A 103 -15.57 -2.92 3.87
CA ALA A 103 -16.03 -1.99 4.89
C ALA A 103 -16.12 -0.55 4.35
N ILE A 104 -15.13 -0.11 3.58
CA ILE A 104 -15.12 1.20 2.90
C ILE A 104 -16.31 1.33 1.96
N VAL A 105 -16.52 0.35 1.09
CA VAL A 105 -17.66 0.35 0.15
C VAL A 105 -18.98 0.43 0.91
N ARG A 106 -19.15 -0.36 1.97
CA ARG A 106 -20.35 -0.30 2.82
C ARG A 106 -20.54 1.10 3.43
N ALA A 107 -19.49 1.70 3.97
CA ALA A 107 -19.54 3.04 4.56
C ALA A 107 -19.94 4.10 3.51
N ALA A 108 -19.33 4.07 2.32
CA ALA A 108 -19.65 4.97 1.22
C ALA A 108 -21.07 4.76 0.66
N SER A 109 -21.50 3.52 0.46
CA SER A 109 -22.84 3.19 -0.05
C SER A 109 -23.96 3.58 0.91
N ARG A 110 -23.75 3.48 2.23
CA ARG A 110 -24.70 4.03 3.24
C ARG A 110 -24.98 5.51 3.04
N GLN A 111 -24.04 6.24 2.43
CA GLN A 111 -24.12 7.67 2.19
C GLN A 111 -24.43 8.01 0.71
N GLY A 112 -24.91 7.04 -0.07
CA GLY A 112 -25.42 7.25 -1.43
C GLY A 112 -24.37 7.18 -2.55
N VAL A 113 -23.16 6.69 -2.29
CA VAL A 113 -22.15 6.49 -3.34
C VAL A 113 -22.47 5.20 -4.13
N PRO A 114 -22.66 5.26 -5.46
CA PRO A 114 -23.00 4.12 -6.32
C PRO A 114 -21.76 3.43 -6.89
N ILE A 115 -20.71 3.26 -6.06
CA ILE A 115 -19.48 2.54 -6.44
C ILE A 115 -19.37 1.29 -5.58
N GLY A 116 -19.40 0.12 -6.24
CA GLY A 116 -19.24 -1.18 -5.61
C GLY A 116 -17.78 -1.58 -5.41
N ALA A 117 -17.55 -2.71 -4.74
CA ALA A 117 -16.21 -3.26 -4.52
C ALA A 117 -15.49 -3.70 -5.81
N ASP A 118 -16.26 -3.99 -6.85
CA ASP A 118 -15.81 -4.26 -8.21
C ASP A 118 -15.34 -3.00 -8.96
N ARG A 119 -15.55 -1.82 -8.37
CA ARG A 119 -15.17 -0.52 -8.96
C ARG A 119 -14.40 0.39 -7.99
N LEU A 120 -13.99 -0.12 -6.83
CA LEU A 120 -13.14 0.60 -5.88
C LEU A 120 -11.77 -0.09 -5.79
N LEU A 121 -10.71 0.64 -6.12
CA LEU A 121 -9.33 0.19 -5.99
C LEU A 121 -8.73 0.83 -4.73
N LEU A 122 -8.48 0.02 -3.70
CA LEU A 122 -7.75 0.43 -2.50
C LEU A 122 -6.28 0.05 -2.66
N MET A 123 -5.42 1.05 -2.90
CA MET A 123 -4.00 0.92 -3.16
C MET A 123 -3.21 1.41 -1.94
N ALA A 124 -2.25 0.62 -1.47
CA ALA A 124 -1.38 1.01 -0.36
C ALA A 124 -0.05 1.59 -0.87
N THR A 125 0.51 2.55 -0.14
CA THR A 125 1.90 3.04 -0.37
C THR A 125 2.94 2.01 0.07
N HIS A 126 2.55 1.04 0.90
CA HIS A 126 3.44 0.07 1.53
C HIS A 126 4.29 0.61 2.67
N THR A 127 3.85 1.66 3.38
CA THR A 127 4.58 2.11 4.56
C THR A 127 4.66 1.04 5.64
N HIS A 128 5.86 0.75 6.12
CA HIS A 128 6.11 -0.12 7.28
C HIS A 128 5.87 0.58 8.63
N ALA A 129 5.29 1.78 8.59
CA ALA A 129 4.88 2.55 9.75
C ALA A 129 3.40 2.92 9.71
N GLY A 130 2.58 2.08 9.08
CA GLY A 130 1.11 2.08 9.22
C GLY A 130 0.62 1.10 10.30
N PRO A 131 -0.67 1.10 10.67
CA PRO A 131 -1.22 0.16 11.63
C PRO A 131 -1.30 -1.28 11.08
N ALA A 132 -1.20 -2.30 11.93
CA ALA A 132 -1.25 -3.72 11.49
C ALA A 132 -2.61 -4.43 11.67
N HIS A 133 -3.50 -3.97 12.54
CA HIS A 133 -4.57 -4.81 13.13
C HIS A 133 -5.88 -4.89 12.32
N PHE A 134 -5.83 -4.82 10.99
CA PHE A 134 -7.02 -4.81 10.12
C PHE A 134 -7.09 -5.95 9.08
N PHE A 135 -6.24 -6.98 9.22
CA PHE A 135 -6.25 -8.18 8.37
C PHE A 135 -6.99 -9.34 9.04
N GLY A 136 -8.04 -9.86 8.42
CA GLY A 136 -8.82 -10.98 8.95
C GLY A 136 -8.19 -12.35 8.69
N ALA A 137 -7.21 -12.46 7.79
CA ALA A 137 -6.40 -13.66 7.66
C ALA A 137 -5.54 -13.87 8.92
N LYS A 138 -5.60 -15.07 9.51
CA LYS A 138 -5.06 -15.35 10.85
C LYS A 138 -3.55 -15.09 10.95
N GLN A 139 -2.76 -15.44 9.93
CA GLN A 139 -1.31 -15.23 9.98
C GLN A 139 -0.90 -13.76 10.04
N TYR A 140 -1.63 -12.88 9.36
CA TYR A 140 -1.34 -11.44 9.39
C TYR A 140 -1.71 -10.80 10.73
N SER A 141 -2.67 -11.37 11.44
CA SER A 141 -3.01 -10.99 12.82
C SER A 141 -2.24 -11.79 13.89
N SER A 142 -1.29 -12.64 13.51
CA SER A 142 -0.49 -13.43 14.44
C SER A 142 0.83 -12.74 14.81
N GLY A 143 1.62 -13.36 15.68
CA GLY A 143 2.97 -12.88 16.05
C GLY A 143 3.98 -12.90 14.89
N PHE A 144 3.62 -13.49 13.76
CA PHE A 144 4.37 -13.38 12.52
C PHE A 144 4.11 -12.02 11.83
N GLY A 145 2.86 -11.54 11.82
CA GLY A 145 2.47 -10.32 11.12
C GLY A 145 2.74 -9.02 11.89
N ALA A 146 2.71 -9.06 13.24
CA ALA A 146 2.95 -7.89 14.06
C ALA A 146 3.43 -8.23 15.49
N ARG A 147 4.03 -7.23 16.16
CA ARG A 147 4.52 -7.36 17.55
C ARG A 147 3.39 -7.61 18.55
N ILE A 148 2.27 -6.91 18.39
CA ILE A 148 1.02 -7.18 19.11
C ILE A 148 0.18 -8.07 18.18
N GLN A 149 -0.41 -9.13 18.73
CA GLN A 149 -1.27 -10.02 17.96
C GLN A 149 -2.73 -9.56 18.04
N GLY A 150 -3.49 -9.91 17.01
CA GLY A 150 -4.94 -9.81 16.98
C GLY A 150 -5.46 -8.84 15.93
N TYR A 151 -6.74 -9.03 15.63
CA TYR A 151 -7.55 -8.19 14.75
C TYR A 151 -8.44 -7.26 15.57
N ASP A 152 -8.41 -5.97 15.27
CA ASP A 152 -9.25 -4.97 15.96
C ASP A 152 -10.39 -4.50 15.03
N PRO A 153 -11.64 -4.94 15.26
CA PRO A 153 -12.77 -4.52 14.43
C PRO A 153 -13.08 -3.02 14.55
N ASN A 154 -12.69 -2.36 15.66
CA ASN A 154 -12.89 -0.91 15.83
C ASN A 154 -11.96 -0.14 14.88
N LEU A 155 -10.72 -0.60 14.72
CA LEU A 155 -9.80 -0.02 13.73
C LEU A 155 -10.37 -0.12 12.32
N VAL A 156 -10.94 -1.28 11.94
CA VAL A 156 -11.51 -1.48 10.60
C VAL A 156 -12.68 -0.55 10.34
N GLU A 157 -13.64 -0.44 11.27
CA GLU A 157 -14.77 0.49 11.08
C GLU A 157 -14.29 1.95 11.11
N TRP A 158 -13.32 2.29 11.96
CA TRP A 158 -12.75 3.64 12.05
C TRP A 158 -12.05 4.08 10.75
N LEU A 159 -11.24 3.19 10.15
CA LEU A 159 -10.62 3.41 8.85
C LEU A 159 -11.68 3.49 7.75
N ALA A 160 -12.65 2.56 7.76
CA ALA A 160 -13.69 2.47 6.75
C ALA A 160 -14.58 3.72 6.71
N GLU A 161 -14.98 4.28 7.85
CA GLU A 161 -15.78 5.50 7.90
C GLU A 161 -15.04 6.71 7.35
N ARG A 162 -13.74 6.86 7.68
CA ARG A 162 -12.90 7.96 7.17
C ARG A 162 -12.68 7.85 5.68
N ILE A 163 -12.23 6.69 5.21
CA ILE A 163 -11.93 6.46 3.81
C ILE A 163 -13.22 6.47 2.97
N GLY A 164 -14.30 5.85 3.45
CA GLY A 164 -15.62 5.90 2.82
C GLY A 164 -16.19 7.32 2.77
N GLY A 165 -15.94 8.13 3.80
CA GLY A 165 -16.25 9.56 3.82
C GLY A 165 -15.47 10.35 2.76
N ALA A 166 -14.18 10.06 2.57
CA ALA A 166 -13.38 10.66 1.50
C ALA A 166 -13.89 10.27 0.11
N VAL A 167 -14.24 9.00 -0.10
CA VAL A 167 -14.86 8.54 -1.36
C VAL A 167 -16.19 9.27 -1.59
N ARG A 168 -17.02 9.48 -0.57
CA ARG A 168 -18.22 10.30 -0.70
C ARG A 168 -17.91 11.75 -1.05
N LEU A 169 -16.91 12.38 -0.41
CA LEU A 169 -16.55 13.76 -0.70
C LEU A 169 -16.04 13.91 -2.14
N ALA A 170 -15.15 13.03 -2.58
CA ALA A 170 -14.70 12.94 -3.97
C ALA A 170 -15.90 12.74 -4.91
N TRP A 171 -16.85 11.88 -4.52
CA TRP A 171 -18.09 11.67 -5.27
C TRP A 171 -18.98 12.92 -5.32
N GLY A 172 -19.10 13.69 -4.26
CA GLY A 172 -19.92 14.92 -4.25
C GLY A 172 -19.29 16.07 -5.04
N ARG A 173 -17.97 16.05 -5.24
CA ARG A 173 -17.18 17.12 -5.86
C ARG A 173 -16.87 16.92 -7.34
N ARG A 174 -17.50 15.92 -7.98
CA ARG A 174 -17.25 15.65 -9.40
C ARG A 174 -17.62 16.85 -10.27
N VAL A 175 -16.68 17.29 -11.11
CA VAL A 175 -16.87 18.32 -12.14
C VAL A 175 -16.48 17.77 -13.51
N PRO A 176 -16.92 18.38 -14.63
CA PRO A 176 -16.42 18.00 -15.95
C PRO A 176 -14.92 18.22 -16.06
N SER A 177 -14.24 17.18 -16.53
CA SER A 177 -12.79 17.06 -16.41
C SER A 177 -12.16 16.43 -17.63
N CYS A 178 -10.86 16.63 -17.72
CA CYS A 178 -9.95 16.06 -18.68
C CYS A 178 -8.84 15.34 -17.93
N ALA A 179 -8.11 14.48 -18.64
CA ALA A 179 -7.01 13.73 -18.07
C ALA A 179 -5.88 13.55 -19.08
N SER A 180 -4.65 13.48 -18.56
CA SER A 180 -3.46 13.09 -19.29
C SER A 180 -2.60 12.16 -18.45
N TRP A 181 -1.82 11.34 -19.14
CA TRP A 181 -0.77 10.53 -18.55
C TRP A 181 0.58 11.03 -19.03
N ALA A 182 1.55 11.02 -18.13
CA ALA A 182 2.94 11.28 -18.42
C ALA A 182 3.80 10.27 -17.65
N ASP A 183 4.92 9.88 -18.25
CA ASP A 183 5.81 8.85 -17.72
C ASP A 183 7.25 9.38 -17.67
N ASP A 184 8.00 8.98 -16.65
CA ASP A 184 9.44 9.21 -16.53
C ASP A 184 10.16 7.89 -16.16
N ALA A 185 11.44 7.80 -16.50
CA ALA A 185 12.31 6.70 -16.07
C ALA A 185 13.22 7.19 -14.94
N VAL A 186 12.84 6.88 -13.70
CA VAL A 186 13.51 7.35 -12.48
C VAL A 186 14.46 6.28 -11.97
N TYR A 187 15.76 6.52 -12.15
CA TYR A 187 16.84 5.71 -11.58
C TYR A 187 17.47 6.42 -10.38
N GLY A 188 18.28 5.71 -9.60
CA GLY A 188 19.03 6.28 -8.46
C GLY A 188 18.24 6.41 -7.16
N LEU A 189 16.91 6.40 -7.22
CA LEU A 189 16.03 6.37 -6.03
C LEU A 189 15.78 4.97 -5.47
N THR A 190 15.99 3.94 -6.29
CA THR A 190 15.71 2.55 -5.95
C THR A 190 16.87 1.63 -6.28
N ARG A 191 16.91 0.46 -5.62
CA ARG A 191 17.84 -0.62 -5.90
C ARG A 191 17.18 -1.97 -5.71
N ASN A 192 17.63 -2.96 -6.48
CA ASN A 192 17.19 -4.34 -6.29
C ASN A 192 17.86 -4.95 -5.04
N ARG A 193 17.04 -5.42 -4.08
CA ARG A 193 17.50 -6.05 -2.82
C ARG A 193 17.72 -7.56 -2.94
N SER A 194 17.29 -8.18 -4.04
CA SER A 194 17.37 -9.62 -4.30
C SER A 194 18.01 -9.93 -5.66
N TYR A 195 19.05 -9.17 -6.03
CA TYR A 195 19.70 -9.26 -7.34
C TYR A 195 20.12 -10.68 -7.77
N PRO A 196 20.67 -11.56 -6.90
CA PRO A 196 20.99 -12.93 -7.29
C PRO A 196 19.78 -13.76 -7.74
N ALA A 197 18.58 -13.45 -7.22
CA ALA A 197 17.34 -14.06 -7.66
C ALA A 197 16.90 -13.46 -9.01
N PHE A 198 16.85 -12.13 -9.10
CA PHE A 198 16.53 -11.41 -10.33
C PHE A 198 17.37 -11.87 -11.53
N ALA A 199 18.69 -12.01 -11.34
CA ALA A 199 19.64 -12.38 -12.39
C ALA A 199 19.37 -13.77 -13.02
N THR A 200 18.57 -14.61 -12.37
CA THR A 200 18.18 -15.92 -12.91
C THR A 200 17.20 -15.84 -14.08
N ASN A 201 16.58 -14.69 -14.31
CA ASN A 201 15.61 -14.48 -15.39
C ASN A 201 16.24 -14.36 -16.80
N GLY A 202 17.56 -14.50 -16.92
CA GLY A 202 18.26 -14.60 -18.20
C GLY A 202 17.98 -13.41 -19.12
N ALA A 203 17.26 -13.64 -20.22
CA ALA A 203 16.95 -12.63 -21.21
C ALA A 203 16.17 -11.43 -20.65
N VAL A 204 15.25 -11.65 -19.69
CA VAL A 204 14.51 -10.55 -19.05
C VAL A 204 15.45 -9.68 -18.21
N ALA A 205 16.33 -10.30 -17.43
CA ALA A 205 17.33 -9.56 -16.65
C ALA A 205 18.29 -8.78 -17.56
N ALA A 206 18.71 -9.37 -18.67
CA ALA A 206 19.53 -8.69 -19.67
C ALA A 206 18.81 -7.49 -20.30
N ALA A 207 17.53 -7.63 -20.68
CA ALA A 207 16.74 -6.57 -21.30
C ALA A 207 16.58 -5.36 -20.36
N LEU A 208 16.24 -5.61 -19.09
CA LEU A 208 16.08 -4.55 -18.08
C LEU A 208 17.40 -3.82 -17.78
N ILE A 209 18.52 -4.55 -17.68
CA ILE A 209 19.83 -3.94 -17.39
C ILE A 209 20.39 -3.16 -18.60
N GLN A 210 20.06 -3.59 -19.83
CA GLN A 210 20.59 -3.02 -21.08
C GLN A 210 19.76 -1.88 -21.65
N ALA A 211 18.52 -1.67 -21.18
CA ALA A 211 17.72 -0.50 -21.56
C ALA A 211 18.59 0.76 -21.42
N GLU A 212 18.62 1.63 -22.44
CA GLU A 212 19.55 2.76 -22.55
C GLU A 212 19.39 3.74 -21.38
N VAL A 213 20.06 3.45 -20.25
CA VAL A 213 20.22 4.39 -19.15
C VAL A 213 21.23 5.42 -19.61
N SER A 214 20.81 6.69 -19.68
CA SER A 214 21.75 7.79 -19.88
C SER A 214 22.86 7.65 -18.82
N ARG A 215 24.13 7.73 -19.23
CA ARG A 215 25.27 7.43 -18.35
C ARG A 215 25.39 8.37 -17.14
N GLU A 216 24.55 9.39 -17.05
CA GLU A 216 24.60 10.46 -16.06
C GLU A 216 23.68 10.19 -14.84
N ASP A 217 22.67 9.32 -14.96
CA ASP A 217 21.62 9.15 -13.93
C ASP A 217 21.95 8.13 -12.82
N VAL A 218 23.03 7.37 -12.95
CA VAL A 218 23.45 6.38 -11.94
C VAL A 218 24.92 6.57 -11.61
N SER A 219 25.21 7.19 -10.47
CA SER A 219 26.58 7.45 -10.01
C SER A 219 27.30 6.17 -9.54
N ASP A 220 26.58 5.08 -9.27
CA ASP A 220 27.12 3.80 -8.82
C ASP A 220 27.13 2.73 -9.93
N ALA A 221 28.26 2.05 -10.08
CA ALA A 221 28.48 1.02 -11.11
C ALA A 221 27.75 -0.29 -10.83
N SER A 222 27.06 -0.41 -9.68
CA SER A 222 26.37 -1.64 -9.28
C SER A 222 25.17 -1.95 -10.18
N PRO A 223 25.04 -3.19 -10.69
CA PRO A 223 23.91 -3.58 -11.54
C PRO A 223 22.56 -3.60 -10.79
N THR A 224 22.57 -3.51 -9.45
CA THR A 224 21.37 -3.49 -8.61
C THR A 224 20.47 -2.27 -8.84
N PHE A 225 21.06 -1.09 -9.13
CA PHE A 225 20.31 0.13 -9.44
C PHE A 225 19.66 0.13 -10.83
N LYS A 226 20.06 -0.82 -11.70
CA LYS A 226 19.45 -1.04 -13.02
C LYS A 226 18.48 -2.22 -13.04
N ALA A 227 18.55 -3.09 -12.04
CA ALA A 227 17.69 -4.25 -11.89
C ALA A 227 16.35 -3.90 -11.22
N VAL A 228 15.77 -2.75 -11.55
CA VAL A 228 14.54 -2.21 -10.95
C VAL A 228 13.54 -1.88 -12.06
N ASP A 229 12.29 -1.65 -11.68
CA ASP A 229 11.33 -0.97 -12.57
C ASP A 229 11.46 0.55 -12.35
N PRO A 230 12.05 1.31 -13.30
CA PRO A 230 12.27 2.75 -13.11
C PRO A 230 11.03 3.58 -13.45
N THR A 231 9.96 2.96 -13.96
CA THR A 231 8.84 3.72 -14.51
C THR A 231 8.05 4.42 -13.41
N LEU A 232 8.04 5.75 -13.46
CA LEU A 232 7.09 6.62 -12.77
C LEU A 232 5.98 7.00 -13.76
N SER A 233 4.74 6.62 -13.47
CA SER A 233 3.57 7.04 -14.26
C SER A 233 2.71 8.00 -13.46
N VAL A 234 2.34 9.14 -14.03
CA VAL A 234 1.51 10.17 -13.39
C VAL A 234 0.26 10.43 -14.21
N LEU A 235 -0.90 10.23 -13.59
CA LEU A 235 -2.22 10.64 -14.08
C LEU A 235 -2.54 12.03 -13.56
N ARG A 236 -2.60 13.02 -14.46
CA ARG A 236 -3.07 14.38 -14.17
C ARG A 236 -4.58 14.45 -14.37
N LEU A 237 -5.30 15.01 -13.39
CA LEU A 237 -6.75 15.20 -13.42
C LEU A 237 -7.08 16.68 -13.25
N GLN A 238 -7.78 17.25 -14.23
CA GLN A 238 -7.96 18.69 -14.31
C GLN A 238 -9.40 19.05 -14.69
N ARG A 239 -9.87 20.20 -14.22
CA ARG A 239 -11.15 20.77 -14.63
C ARG A 239 -11.09 21.16 -16.11
N CYS A 240 -12.16 20.86 -16.86
CA CYS A 240 -12.23 21.09 -18.29
C CYS A 240 -13.67 21.41 -18.74
N ASP A 241 -14.33 22.32 -18.02
CA ASP A 241 -15.70 22.79 -18.29
C ASP A 241 -15.75 24.21 -18.87
N GLY A 242 -14.59 24.79 -19.20
CA GLY A 242 -14.46 26.16 -19.70
C GLY A 242 -14.57 27.25 -18.62
N GLN A 243 -14.69 26.88 -17.33
CA GLN A 243 -14.62 27.82 -16.20
C GLN A 243 -13.20 27.99 -15.64
N GLY A 244 -12.24 27.25 -16.18
CA GLY A 244 -10.83 27.30 -15.78
C GLY A 244 -10.17 25.93 -15.96
N ASP A 245 -8.85 25.95 -15.86
CA ASP A 245 -7.96 24.81 -16.07
C ASP A 245 -7.34 24.39 -14.72
N GLU A 246 -8.14 24.36 -13.66
CA GLU A 246 -7.70 24.05 -12.29
C GLU A 246 -7.28 22.58 -12.13
N LEU A 247 -6.09 22.33 -11.58
CA LEU A 247 -5.63 20.99 -11.22
C LEU A 247 -6.46 20.45 -10.05
N LEU A 248 -7.22 19.37 -10.29
CA LEU A 248 -8.01 18.72 -9.24
C LEU A 248 -7.15 17.77 -8.40
N GLY A 249 -6.13 17.19 -9.02
CA GLY A 249 -5.18 16.30 -8.37
C GLY A 249 -4.40 15.43 -9.33
N ALA A 250 -3.55 14.59 -8.76
CA ALA A 250 -2.69 13.68 -9.48
C ALA A 250 -2.60 12.32 -8.77
N LEU A 251 -2.51 11.25 -9.56
CA LEU A 251 -2.16 9.92 -9.09
C LEU A 251 -0.83 9.50 -9.69
N ALA A 252 0.20 9.35 -8.86
CA ALA A 252 1.49 8.79 -9.24
C ALA A 252 1.58 7.30 -8.91
N VAL A 253 2.27 6.53 -9.74
CA VAL A 253 2.58 5.12 -9.52
C VAL A 253 4.08 4.90 -9.69
N PHE A 254 4.75 4.41 -8.65
CA PHE A 254 6.19 4.13 -8.66
C PHE A 254 6.49 2.92 -7.78
N GLY A 255 7.37 2.02 -8.23
CA GLY A 255 7.70 0.78 -7.54
C GLY A 255 8.86 0.95 -6.55
N MET A 256 8.58 0.93 -5.25
CA MET A 256 9.60 1.03 -4.20
C MET A 256 9.07 0.52 -2.86
N HIS A 257 9.84 -0.30 -2.14
CA HIS A 257 9.60 -0.48 -0.71
C HIS A 257 9.98 0.80 0.04
N PRO A 258 9.04 1.46 0.74
CA PRO A 258 9.33 2.64 1.52
C PRO A 258 9.77 2.21 2.93
N THR A 259 10.98 1.64 2.97
CA THR A 259 11.68 1.13 4.16
C THR A 259 12.93 1.99 4.44
N ALA A 260 12.89 3.27 4.08
CA ALA A 260 14.01 4.18 4.32
C ALA A 260 14.15 4.55 5.81
N ILE A 261 13.08 4.44 6.58
CA ILE A 261 13.10 4.50 8.05
C ILE A 261 13.12 3.06 8.62
N PRO A 262 13.98 2.77 9.62
CA PRO A 262 14.25 1.40 10.06
C PRO A 262 13.15 0.80 10.94
N ASN A 263 13.25 -0.53 11.16
CA ASN A 263 12.28 -1.30 11.94
C ASN A 263 12.24 -1.00 13.44
N ASP A 264 13.20 -0.25 13.98
CA ASP A 264 13.22 0.19 15.37
C ASP A 264 12.44 1.50 15.61
N ASN A 265 11.94 2.13 14.54
CA ASN A 265 11.01 3.25 14.61
C ASN A 265 9.72 2.85 15.33
N ASP A 266 9.19 3.79 16.14
CA ASP A 266 7.97 3.67 16.91
C ASP A 266 6.95 4.78 16.59
N LEU A 267 7.07 5.47 15.45
CA LEU A 267 6.15 6.53 15.03
C LEU A 267 5.45 6.17 13.73
N TYR A 268 4.17 6.58 13.59
CA TYR A 268 3.51 6.53 12.29
C TYR A 268 4.16 7.50 11.30
N HIS A 269 4.34 7.05 10.05
CA HIS A 269 4.75 7.89 8.91
C HIS A 269 4.43 7.23 7.57
N GLY A 270 4.28 8.04 6.51
CA GLY A 270 4.17 7.56 5.13
C GLY A 270 5.52 7.19 4.48
N ASP A 271 6.64 7.36 5.20
CA ASP A 271 8.01 7.08 4.72
C ASP A 271 8.31 7.86 3.41
N VAL A 272 9.12 7.33 2.48
CA VAL A 272 9.53 8.06 1.27
C VAL A 272 8.34 8.61 0.47
N PHE A 273 7.26 7.83 0.29
CA PHE A 273 6.07 8.28 -0.44
C PHE A 273 5.30 9.38 0.30
N GLY A 274 5.24 9.30 1.63
CA GLY A 274 4.66 10.38 2.43
C GLY A 274 5.43 11.69 2.27
N PHE A 275 6.76 11.65 2.28
CA PHE A 275 7.60 12.82 2.01
C PHE A 275 7.40 13.34 0.58
N ALA A 276 7.35 12.45 -0.42
CA ALA A 276 7.13 12.82 -1.81
C ALA A 276 5.79 13.55 -2.01
N ALA A 277 4.70 13.01 -1.44
CA ALA A 277 3.39 13.66 -1.50
C ALA A 277 3.41 15.06 -0.87
N ARG A 278 4.05 15.22 0.30
CA ARG A 278 4.21 16.53 0.95
C ARG A 278 5.09 17.49 0.18
N ALA A 279 6.10 16.98 -0.53
CA ALA A 279 6.95 17.79 -1.40
C ALA A 279 6.13 18.40 -2.54
N VAL A 280 5.35 17.57 -3.25
CA VAL A 280 4.46 18.03 -4.32
C VAL A 280 3.42 19.01 -3.79
N GLU A 281 2.74 18.67 -2.70
CA GLU A 281 1.71 19.52 -2.08
C GLU A 281 2.27 20.90 -1.68
N ARG A 282 3.49 20.96 -1.12
CA ARG A 282 4.13 22.21 -0.71
C ARG A 282 4.43 23.13 -1.89
N GLU A 283 4.89 22.59 -3.02
CA GLU A 283 5.12 23.41 -4.22
C GLU A 283 3.80 23.88 -4.84
N LEU A 284 2.75 23.05 -4.81
CA LEU A 284 1.42 23.41 -5.32
C LEU A 284 0.61 24.31 -4.37
N GLN A 285 1.04 24.53 -3.13
CA GLN A 285 0.34 25.41 -2.17
C GLN A 285 0.26 26.88 -2.65
N GLY A 286 1.12 27.30 -3.58
CA GLY A 286 0.99 28.58 -4.28
C GLY A 286 -0.31 28.70 -5.08
N GLU A 287 -0.85 27.58 -5.58
CA GLU A 287 -2.13 27.50 -6.29
C GLU A 287 -3.36 27.46 -5.35
N CYS A 288 -3.14 27.24 -4.05
CA CYS A 288 -4.20 27.00 -3.06
C CYS A 288 -4.69 28.26 -2.30
N ARG A 289 -4.11 29.44 -2.50
CA ARG A 289 -4.54 30.64 -1.77
C ARG A 289 -5.85 31.20 -2.36
N ASP A 290 -6.90 31.31 -1.54
CA ASP A 290 -7.55 32.61 -1.29
C ASP A 290 -8.68 32.62 -0.24
N GLU A 291 -8.92 33.85 0.22
CA GLU A 291 -9.58 34.41 1.40
C GLU A 291 -11.03 33.96 1.70
N ASP A 292 -11.64 33.13 0.87
CA ASP A 292 -13.09 32.84 0.90
C ASP A 292 -13.45 31.40 1.35
N GLY A 293 -12.46 30.56 1.66
CA GLY A 293 -12.70 29.21 2.22
C GLY A 293 -13.32 28.19 1.26
N THR A 294 -13.32 28.48 -0.05
CA THR A 294 -13.90 27.63 -1.10
C THR A 294 -12.87 27.02 -2.06
N SER A 295 -11.58 27.38 -1.98
CA SER A 295 -10.51 26.78 -2.79
C SER A 295 -10.24 25.33 -2.38
N HIS A 296 -10.08 24.44 -3.36
CA HIS A 296 -9.76 23.02 -3.15
C HIS A 296 -8.32 22.78 -3.58
N CYS A 297 -7.43 22.48 -2.63
CA CYS A 297 -6.06 22.10 -2.99
C CYS A 297 -6.03 20.85 -3.88
N PRO A 298 -5.12 20.81 -4.88
CA PRO A 298 -4.86 19.60 -5.65
C PRO A 298 -4.60 18.42 -4.73
N VAL A 299 -5.28 17.29 -4.99
CA VAL A 299 -5.10 16.06 -4.21
C VAL A 299 -4.01 15.21 -4.83
N ILE A 300 -2.94 14.91 -4.08
CA ILE A 300 -1.80 14.13 -4.57
C ILE A 300 -1.81 12.74 -3.95
N GLY A 301 -2.15 11.73 -4.75
CA GLY A 301 -2.09 10.33 -4.39
C GLY A 301 -0.87 9.64 -4.97
N ILE A 302 -0.26 8.74 -4.21
CA ILE A 302 0.83 7.87 -4.68
C ILE A 302 0.44 6.43 -4.40
N ALA A 303 0.46 5.58 -5.42
CA ALA A 303 0.29 4.13 -5.30
C ALA A 303 1.62 3.42 -5.53
N ASN A 304 1.81 2.27 -4.87
CA ASN A 304 2.99 1.45 -5.12
C ASN A 304 2.85 0.68 -6.45
N GLY A 305 3.98 0.50 -7.13
CA GLY A 305 4.09 -0.07 -8.46
C GLY A 305 4.52 -1.54 -8.47
N VAL A 306 5.76 -1.78 -8.93
CA VAL A 306 6.42 -3.10 -8.96
C VAL A 306 7.58 -3.05 -7.97
N GLU A 307 7.29 -3.35 -6.71
CA GLU A 307 8.19 -3.12 -5.57
C GLU A 307 8.82 -4.38 -4.97
N GLY A 308 8.38 -5.58 -5.35
CA GLY A 308 8.60 -6.80 -4.56
C GLY A 308 10.06 -7.08 -4.19
N ASP A 309 10.99 -6.80 -5.10
CA ASP A 309 12.43 -6.94 -4.88
C ASP A 309 13.19 -5.59 -4.94
N VAL A 310 12.49 -4.48 -4.73
CA VAL A 310 13.01 -3.11 -4.88
C VAL A 310 12.93 -2.35 -3.57
N SER A 311 14.08 -1.91 -3.04
CA SER A 311 14.18 -1.03 -1.87
C SER A 311 14.52 0.41 -2.28
N ALA A 312 14.13 1.37 -1.44
CA ALA A 312 14.63 2.74 -1.53
C ALA A 312 16.17 2.79 -1.41
N THR A 313 16.77 3.83 -1.99
CA THR A 313 18.20 4.13 -1.83
C THR A 313 18.43 5.07 -0.65
N TRP A 314 19.41 4.72 0.16
CA TRP A 314 19.69 5.36 1.44
C TRP A 314 21.16 5.20 1.86
N GLY A 315 21.81 6.28 2.30
CA GLY A 315 23.14 6.18 2.92
C GLY A 315 23.09 5.54 4.31
N TYR A 316 21.97 5.71 5.02
CA TYR A 316 21.62 5.16 6.32
C TYR A 316 20.09 5.16 6.46
N GLN A 317 19.53 4.32 7.32
CA GLN A 317 18.08 4.37 7.58
C GLN A 317 17.74 5.45 8.62
N GLY A 318 16.79 6.33 8.30
CA GLY A 318 16.33 7.39 9.19
C GLY A 318 15.46 8.44 8.50
N PRO A 319 14.66 9.23 9.24
CA PRO A 319 13.73 10.20 8.64
C PRO A 319 14.39 11.24 7.74
N ARG A 320 15.57 11.73 8.12
CA ARG A 320 16.32 12.70 7.33
C ARG A 320 16.75 12.12 5.98
N GLU A 321 17.27 10.89 5.98
CA GLU A 321 17.66 10.23 4.73
C GLU A 321 16.44 9.82 3.91
N ALA A 322 15.33 9.40 4.54
CA ALA A 322 14.08 9.05 3.85
C ALA A 322 13.45 10.23 3.12
N ARG A 323 13.63 11.46 3.62
CA ARG A 323 13.14 12.67 2.96
C ARG A 323 13.85 12.94 1.64
N ARG A 324 15.16 12.67 1.52
CA ARG A 324 15.95 12.93 0.30
C ARG A 324 15.34 12.27 -0.97
N PRO A 325 15.17 10.94 -1.04
CA PRO A 325 14.52 10.31 -2.19
C PRO A 325 13.03 10.69 -2.30
N GLY A 326 12.38 11.11 -1.20
CA GLY A 326 11.01 11.60 -1.22
C GLY A 326 10.86 12.93 -1.96
N ASP A 327 11.64 13.94 -1.57
CA ASP A 327 11.67 15.26 -2.23
C ASP A 327 12.12 15.14 -3.70
N GLU A 328 13.07 14.24 -4.00
CA GLU A 328 13.51 13.96 -5.38
C GLU A 328 12.40 13.32 -6.21
N LEU A 329 11.70 12.29 -5.70
CA LEU A 329 10.52 11.71 -6.34
C LEU A 329 9.41 12.75 -6.55
N GLY A 330 9.16 13.61 -5.55
CA GLY A 330 8.20 14.71 -5.66
C GLY A 330 8.56 15.67 -6.80
N SER A 331 9.84 15.97 -7.00
CA SER A 331 10.33 16.80 -8.09
C SER A 331 10.12 16.16 -9.47
N HIS A 332 10.26 14.84 -9.59
CA HIS A 332 9.89 14.11 -10.81
C HIS A 332 8.37 14.18 -11.08
N ILE A 333 7.54 14.02 -10.05
CA ILE A 333 6.08 14.14 -10.17
C ILE A 333 5.68 15.55 -10.65
N LEU A 334 6.24 16.61 -10.05
CA LEU A 334 5.97 17.99 -10.44
C LEU A 334 6.34 18.27 -11.90
N ARG A 335 7.51 17.79 -12.35
CA ARG A 335 7.90 17.86 -13.77
C ARG A 335 6.88 17.20 -14.69
N LEU A 336 6.40 15.99 -14.35
CA LEU A 336 5.39 15.28 -15.15
C LEU A 336 4.01 15.95 -15.11
N LEU A 337 3.70 16.70 -14.06
CA LEU A 337 2.52 17.57 -14.02
C LEU A 337 2.70 18.83 -14.89
N GLY A 338 3.91 19.11 -15.37
CA GLY A 338 4.28 20.30 -16.13
C GLY A 338 4.58 21.51 -15.26
N CYS A 339 4.70 21.36 -13.95
CA CYS A 339 4.87 22.45 -12.99
C CYS A 339 6.36 22.73 -12.71
N GLU A 340 6.82 23.93 -13.07
CA GLU A 340 8.13 24.48 -12.69
C GLU A 340 7.92 25.79 -11.90
N GLY A 341 8.30 25.81 -10.62
CA GLY A 341 8.03 26.94 -9.72
C GLY A 341 6.52 27.18 -9.57
N ASP A 342 6.09 28.45 -9.63
CA ASP A 342 4.68 28.85 -9.55
C ASP A 342 3.90 28.66 -10.88
N THR A 343 4.49 28.02 -11.91
CA THR A 343 3.91 27.95 -13.25
C THR A 343 3.84 26.53 -13.79
N CYS A 344 2.64 26.06 -14.15
CA CYS A 344 2.45 24.79 -14.86
C CYS A 344 2.26 25.02 -16.37
N SER A 345 3.05 24.31 -17.18
CA SER A 345 3.01 24.31 -18.64
C SER A 345 2.21 23.14 -19.21
N ASP A 346 1.71 23.30 -20.44
CA ASP A 346 0.88 22.32 -21.15
C ASP A 346 1.67 21.53 -22.20
N GLU A 347 2.90 21.07 -21.90
CA GLU A 347 3.65 20.23 -22.86
C GLU A 347 2.91 18.95 -23.27
N HIS A 348 1.99 18.47 -22.42
CA HIS A 348 1.05 17.38 -22.68
C HIS A 348 -0.38 17.78 -22.27
N PRO A 349 -1.13 18.52 -23.11
CA PRO A 349 -2.43 19.04 -22.71
C PRO A 349 -3.40 17.88 -22.41
N PRO A 350 -4.16 17.95 -21.31
CA PRO A 350 -5.18 16.97 -20.99
C PRO A 350 -6.18 16.76 -22.13
N SER A 351 -6.58 15.51 -22.35
CA SER A 351 -7.58 15.18 -23.36
C SER A 351 -8.99 15.31 -22.79
N HIS A 352 -9.92 15.86 -23.57
CA HIS A 352 -11.36 15.78 -23.28
C HIS A 352 -11.96 14.39 -23.61
N ASP A 353 -11.30 13.61 -24.47
CA ASP A 353 -11.76 12.28 -24.87
C ASP A 353 -11.08 11.17 -24.05
N VAL A 354 -11.45 11.08 -22.77
CA VAL A 354 -10.85 10.14 -21.81
C VAL A 354 -11.69 8.88 -21.71
N ALA A 355 -11.29 7.78 -22.33
CA ALA A 355 -11.98 6.50 -22.16
C ALA A 355 -11.95 6.07 -20.68
N LEU A 356 -13.09 5.65 -20.13
CA LEU A 356 -13.17 5.05 -18.80
C LEU A 356 -13.86 3.69 -18.94
N ARG A 357 -13.15 2.62 -18.56
CA ARG A 357 -13.69 1.26 -18.52
C ARG A 357 -13.05 0.51 -17.37
N ALA A 358 -13.79 -0.37 -16.72
CA ALA A 358 -13.24 -1.19 -15.66
C ALA A 358 -13.74 -2.63 -15.76
N ALA A 359 -12.89 -3.56 -15.32
CA ALA A 359 -13.26 -4.95 -15.13
C ALA A 359 -12.61 -5.47 -13.84
N TYR A 360 -13.34 -6.33 -13.14
CA TYR A 360 -12.90 -6.89 -11.86
C TYR A 360 -13.09 -8.40 -11.81
N ARG A 361 -12.17 -9.10 -11.15
CA ARG A 361 -12.33 -10.54 -10.90
C ARG A 361 -11.73 -10.95 -9.57
N GLU A 362 -12.50 -11.69 -8.78
CA GLU A 362 -11.98 -12.41 -7.62
C GLU A 362 -11.40 -13.76 -8.04
N LEU A 363 -10.12 -13.98 -7.76
CA LEU A 363 -9.40 -15.21 -8.05
C LEU A 363 -9.44 -16.14 -6.84
N ARG A 364 -9.87 -17.39 -7.03
CA ARG A 364 -9.70 -18.46 -6.04
C ARG A 364 -8.29 -19.02 -6.14
N LEU A 365 -7.57 -19.12 -5.02
CA LEU A 365 -6.14 -19.43 -5.06
C LEU A 365 -5.83 -20.93 -4.83
N PRO A 366 -6.40 -21.60 -3.80
CA PRO A 366 -6.03 -22.99 -3.48
C PRO A 366 -6.20 -23.96 -4.66
N GLY A 367 -5.08 -24.53 -5.14
CA GLY A 367 -5.07 -25.58 -6.15
C GLY A 367 -5.51 -25.16 -7.55
N ALA A 368 -5.72 -23.85 -7.78
CA ALA A 368 -6.27 -23.34 -9.02
C ALA A 368 -5.38 -23.65 -10.23
N ILE A 369 -5.99 -23.76 -11.41
CA ILE A 369 -5.23 -23.98 -12.65
C ILE A 369 -4.46 -22.70 -12.96
N ALA A 370 -3.14 -22.77 -12.88
CA ALA A 370 -2.23 -21.67 -13.19
C ALA A 370 -2.08 -21.48 -14.70
N ALA A 371 -1.94 -22.58 -15.43
CA ALA A 371 -1.86 -22.59 -16.89
C ALA A 371 -2.36 -23.92 -17.44
N SER A 372 -2.90 -23.92 -18.66
CA SER A 372 -3.29 -25.12 -19.39
C SER A 372 -2.96 -24.95 -20.87
N PRO A 373 -2.80 -26.05 -21.65
CA PRO A 373 -2.80 -25.99 -23.11
C PRO A 373 -3.98 -25.20 -23.61
N ASN A 374 -3.71 -24.00 -24.12
CA ASN A 374 -4.77 -23.11 -24.54
C ASN A 374 -4.25 -22.25 -25.68
N ARG A 375 -4.92 -22.41 -26.82
CA ARG A 375 -4.63 -21.68 -28.04
C ARG A 375 -4.67 -20.16 -27.83
N PHE A 376 -5.55 -19.66 -26.97
CA PHE A 376 -5.63 -18.23 -26.64
C PHE A 376 -4.32 -17.70 -26.07
N PHE A 377 -3.77 -18.35 -25.04
CA PHE A 377 -2.51 -17.89 -24.42
C PHE A 377 -1.32 -18.05 -25.38
N THR A 378 -1.26 -19.14 -26.16
CA THR A 378 -0.21 -19.35 -27.16
C THR A 378 -0.26 -18.31 -28.29
N GLU A 379 -1.45 -17.94 -28.78
CA GLU A 379 -1.59 -16.91 -29.83
C GLU A 379 -1.12 -15.54 -29.35
N VAL A 380 -1.35 -15.20 -28.08
CA VAL A 380 -0.86 -13.94 -27.48
C VAL A 380 0.67 -13.97 -27.28
N GLU A 381 1.24 -15.13 -26.96
CA GLU A 381 2.69 -15.27 -26.73
C GLU A 381 3.51 -15.33 -28.02
N GLU A 382 3.07 -16.09 -29.02
CA GLU A 382 3.84 -16.42 -30.22
C GLU A 382 3.33 -15.73 -31.50
N GLY A 383 2.13 -15.14 -31.45
CA GLY A 383 1.48 -14.51 -32.60
C GLY A 383 0.79 -15.52 -33.55
N PRO A 384 -0.16 -15.06 -34.41
CA PRO A 384 -0.98 -15.96 -35.23
C PRO A 384 -0.20 -16.80 -36.26
N ALA A 385 1.00 -16.37 -36.66
CA ALA A 385 1.81 -17.00 -37.70
C ALA A 385 2.71 -18.15 -37.18
N ALA A 386 2.94 -18.24 -35.87
CA ALA A 386 3.84 -19.25 -35.28
C ALA A 386 3.22 -20.65 -35.20
N LEU A 387 1.89 -20.74 -35.22
CA LEU A 387 1.11 -21.99 -35.19
C LEU A 387 1.36 -22.92 -36.40
N GLY A 388 2.05 -22.44 -37.44
CA GLY A 388 2.28 -23.18 -38.68
C GLY A 388 3.52 -24.09 -38.71
N CYS A 389 4.50 -23.94 -37.79
CA CYS A 389 5.82 -24.58 -38.00
C CYS A 389 6.45 -25.33 -36.82
N PHE A 390 5.94 -25.26 -35.59
CA PHE A 390 6.45 -26.10 -34.50
C PHE A 390 5.31 -26.58 -33.61
N ALA A 391 5.12 -27.90 -33.53
CA ALA A 391 4.40 -28.50 -32.42
C ALA A 391 5.28 -28.37 -31.17
N ALA A 392 5.27 -27.19 -30.53
CA ALA A 392 5.75 -27.07 -29.16
C ALA A 392 5.00 -28.13 -28.33
N GLN A 393 5.74 -28.89 -27.50
CA GLN A 393 5.13 -29.86 -26.60
C GLN A 393 3.99 -29.16 -25.84
N ALA A 394 2.77 -29.71 -25.94
CA ALA A 394 1.62 -29.13 -25.27
C ALA A 394 1.97 -28.91 -23.79
N PRO A 395 1.87 -27.67 -23.25
CA PRO A 395 2.30 -27.41 -21.89
C PRO A 395 1.54 -28.32 -20.92
N GLN A 396 2.20 -28.85 -19.90
CA GLN A 396 1.46 -29.56 -18.86
C GLN A 396 0.49 -28.58 -18.19
N THR A 397 -0.69 -29.07 -17.77
CA THR A 397 -1.57 -28.23 -16.94
C THR A 397 -0.86 -27.97 -15.62
N LEU A 398 -0.58 -26.70 -15.35
CA LEU A 398 0.09 -26.24 -14.14
C LEU A 398 -0.96 -25.79 -13.12
N HIS A 399 -0.67 -25.99 -11.85
CA HIS A 399 -1.55 -25.63 -10.75
C HIS A 399 -0.82 -24.79 -9.71
N LEU A 400 -1.56 -23.90 -9.05
CA LEU A 400 -1.17 -23.36 -7.76
C LEU A 400 -1.13 -24.48 -6.72
N CYS A 401 -0.37 -24.27 -5.65
CA CYS A 401 -0.41 -25.15 -4.51
C CYS A 401 -1.79 -25.12 -3.80
N PRO A 402 -2.34 -26.28 -3.38
CA PRO A 402 -3.57 -26.34 -2.60
C PRO A 402 -3.48 -25.63 -1.25
N GLY A 403 -2.29 -25.66 -0.61
CA GLY A 403 -2.04 -24.96 0.65
C GLY A 403 -1.04 -23.82 0.48
N PRO A 404 -1.33 -22.61 0.97
CA PRO A 404 -0.34 -21.54 1.06
C PRO A 404 0.78 -21.96 2.02
N ALA A 405 2.03 -21.63 1.69
CA ALA A 405 3.16 -21.93 2.55
C ALA A 405 4.22 -20.83 2.50
N ILE A 406 4.75 -20.50 3.66
CA ILE A 406 5.85 -19.55 3.81
C ILE A 406 7.17 -20.31 4.01
N GLY A 407 8.25 -19.84 3.40
CA GLY A 407 9.59 -20.43 3.51
C GLY A 407 10.36 -19.89 4.70
N THR A 408 11.31 -20.66 5.22
CA THR A 408 12.17 -20.21 6.33
C THR A 408 12.95 -18.92 6.06
N PRO A 409 13.43 -18.61 4.84
CA PRO A 409 14.07 -17.31 4.56
C PRO A 409 13.16 -16.10 4.82
N ALA A 410 11.84 -16.24 4.70
CA ALA A 410 10.90 -15.16 5.02
C ALA A 410 10.99 -14.76 6.50
N ALA A 411 11.17 -15.73 7.40
CA ALA A 411 11.36 -15.44 8.83
C ALA A 411 12.69 -14.73 9.13
N GLY A 412 13.67 -14.78 8.23
CA GLY A 412 14.94 -14.06 8.34
C GLY A 412 14.88 -12.59 7.93
N GLY A 413 13.80 -12.17 7.27
CA GLY A 413 13.64 -10.83 6.71
C GLY A 413 14.52 -10.59 5.47
N ALA A 414 14.18 -9.55 4.72
CA ALA A 414 14.95 -9.06 3.58
C ALA A 414 16.17 -8.23 4.04
N GLU A 415 16.97 -7.74 3.10
CA GLU A 415 18.16 -6.92 3.35
C GLU A 415 17.84 -5.59 4.09
N ASP A 416 16.71 -4.97 3.77
CA ASP A 416 16.25 -3.68 4.29
C ASP A 416 15.49 -3.77 5.62
N GLY A 417 15.25 -4.98 6.12
CA GLY A 417 14.63 -5.24 7.41
C GLY A 417 14.91 -6.64 7.94
N PRO A 418 16.18 -7.00 8.21
CA PRO A 418 16.53 -8.34 8.67
C PRO A 418 16.00 -8.60 10.08
N THR A 419 15.62 -9.84 10.35
CA THR A 419 15.23 -10.26 11.70
C THR A 419 16.42 -10.85 12.46
N ARG A 420 16.30 -10.94 13.79
CA ARG A 420 17.28 -11.65 14.61
C ARG A 420 17.41 -13.14 14.27
N LEU A 421 16.45 -13.72 13.55
CA LEU A 421 16.45 -15.13 13.16
C LEU A 421 17.45 -15.43 12.04
N ARG A 422 17.95 -14.42 11.32
CA ARG A 422 18.96 -14.56 10.25
C ARG A 422 20.29 -15.18 10.71
N ILE A 423 20.51 -15.28 12.03
CA ILE A 423 21.63 -16.03 12.62
C ILE A 423 21.56 -17.54 12.32
N PHE A 424 20.35 -18.08 12.16
CA PHE A 424 20.14 -19.48 11.79
C PHE A 424 20.28 -19.64 10.28
N GLY A 425 21.14 -20.56 9.83
CA GLY A 425 21.42 -20.74 8.41
C GLY A 425 20.19 -21.01 7.53
N GLN A 426 19.15 -21.63 8.09
CA GLN A 426 17.89 -21.92 7.40
C GLN A 426 17.04 -20.68 7.12
N MET A 427 17.27 -19.60 7.86
CA MET A 427 16.54 -18.33 7.76
C MET A 427 17.29 -17.34 6.86
N LYS A 428 18.46 -17.70 6.32
CA LYS A 428 19.18 -16.85 5.37
C LYS A 428 18.55 -16.96 3.99
N GLU A 429 18.52 -15.84 3.27
CA GLU A 429 18.21 -15.84 1.84
C GLU A 429 19.04 -16.87 1.09
N GLY A 430 18.41 -17.55 0.14
CA GLY A 430 19.05 -18.61 -0.63
C GLY A 430 18.88 -20.00 -0.02
N TYR A 431 18.36 -20.13 1.21
CA TYR A 431 18.15 -21.44 1.82
C TYR A 431 16.96 -22.17 1.18
N ALA A 432 17.27 -23.20 0.40
CA ALA A 432 16.30 -24.08 -0.23
C ALA A 432 16.26 -25.46 0.44
N ALA A 433 15.10 -26.11 0.39
CA ALA A 433 14.93 -27.47 0.89
C ALA A 433 15.86 -28.45 0.16
N PRO A 434 16.54 -29.38 0.86
CA PRO A 434 17.23 -30.49 0.22
C PRO A 434 16.26 -31.26 -0.70
N LYS A 435 16.74 -31.82 -1.82
CA LYS A 435 15.90 -32.60 -2.76
C LYS A 435 15.09 -33.73 -2.10
N ALA A 436 15.60 -34.32 -1.02
CA ALA A 436 14.91 -35.35 -0.25
C ALA A 436 13.80 -34.82 0.68
N ALA A 437 13.69 -33.49 0.82
CA ALA A 437 12.77 -32.78 1.69
C ALA A 437 11.91 -31.75 0.91
N THR A 438 11.78 -31.89 -0.42
CA THR A 438 10.92 -31.03 -1.24
C THR A 438 9.46 -31.23 -0.85
N TYR A 439 8.78 -30.13 -0.56
CA TYR A 439 7.41 -30.12 -0.01
C TYR A 439 6.35 -30.21 -1.12
N GLY A 440 6.19 -31.37 -1.75
CA GLY A 440 5.17 -31.59 -2.78
C GLY A 440 5.21 -30.51 -3.87
N CYS A 441 4.07 -29.84 -4.12
CA CYS A 441 3.95 -28.76 -5.12
C CYS A 441 4.79 -27.51 -4.78
N GLN A 442 5.19 -27.30 -3.52
CA GLN A 442 5.98 -26.12 -3.09
C GLN A 442 7.46 -26.26 -3.51
N GLY A 443 7.89 -27.41 -4.03
CA GLY A 443 9.19 -27.59 -4.66
C GLY A 443 10.37 -27.27 -3.74
N ALA A 444 11.20 -26.29 -4.12
CA ALA A 444 12.43 -25.89 -3.43
C ALA A 444 12.20 -25.17 -2.08
N LYS A 445 10.95 -24.80 -1.75
CA LYS A 445 10.64 -24.08 -0.51
C LYS A 445 10.84 -24.98 0.70
N HIS A 446 11.74 -24.59 1.59
CA HIS A 446 11.81 -25.16 2.93
C HIS A 446 10.73 -24.49 3.77
N VAL A 447 9.56 -25.12 3.86
CA VAL A 447 8.40 -24.56 4.55
C VAL A 447 8.76 -24.29 6.01
N LEU A 448 8.51 -23.05 6.44
CA LEU A 448 8.50 -22.66 7.83
C LEU A 448 7.32 -23.37 8.49
N ARG A 449 7.57 -24.60 8.94
CA ARG A 449 6.58 -25.36 9.70
C ARG A 449 6.39 -24.67 11.05
N PRO A 450 5.15 -24.35 11.48
CA PRO A 450 4.88 -24.46 12.90
C PRO A 450 5.20 -25.92 13.27
N PRO A 451 5.99 -26.18 14.34
CA PRO A 451 6.35 -27.55 14.68
C PRO A 451 5.10 -28.44 14.74
N SER A 452 5.16 -29.59 14.07
CA SER A 452 4.10 -30.61 14.14
C SER A 452 3.92 -31.01 15.61
N GLY A 453 2.79 -30.61 16.22
CA GLY A 453 2.52 -30.73 17.65
C GLY A 453 2.02 -29.45 18.35
N VAL A 454 1.94 -28.30 17.67
CA VAL A 454 1.55 -27.02 18.31
C VAL A 454 0.06 -26.71 18.07
N THR A 455 -0.80 -26.99 19.05
CA THR A 455 -1.91 -26.06 19.30
C THR A 455 -1.31 -24.74 19.78
N GLU A 456 -1.92 -23.63 19.36
CA GLU A 456 -1.50 -22.22 19.48
C GLU A 456 -1.05 -21.73 20.87
N SER A 457 -1.07 -22.59 21.88
CA SER A 457 -0.77 -22.21 23.25
C SER A 457 0.72 -22.18 23.59
N ARG A 458 1.65 -22.78 22.82
CA ARG A 458 2.96 -23.09 23.40
C ARG A 458 4.21 -23.12 22.47
N ILE A 459 4.71 -21.92 22.14
CA ILE A 459 6.14 -21.54 22.40
C ILE A 459 6.41 -21.55 23.95
N LEU A 460 5.66 -22.36 24.70
CA LEU A 460 5.46 -22.41 26.14
C LEU A 460 5.06 -23.83 26.64
N GLY A 461 5.56 -24.97 26.14
CA GLY A 461 5.43 -26.30 26.81
C GLY A 461 4.62 -27.43 26.10
N PRO A 462 4.63 -28.68 26.63
CA PRO A 462 5.04 -29.85 25.85
C PRO A 462 3.94 -30.79 25.33
N ASP A 463 4.41 -31.64 24.41
CA ASP A 463 3.85 -32.58 23.43
C ASP A 463 2.89 -33.69 23.91
N GLU A 464 2.09 -34.23 22.97
CA GLU A 464 2.01 -35.68 22.67
C GLU A 464 1.33 -35.98 21.29
N ASP A 465 2.04 -36.80 20.50
CA ASP A 465 1.69 -37.75 19.41
C ASP A 465 0.97 -37.36 18.09
N VAL A 466 1.60 -37.80 16.99
CA VAL A 466 1.28 -37.60 15.57
C VAL A 466 1.05 -38.95 14.89
N GLU A 467 -0.05 -39.09 14.14
CA GLU A 467 -0.09 -39.87 12.87
C GLU A 467 -1.37 -39.55 12.09
N ASP A 468 -1.28 -39.54 10.75
CA ASP A 468 -2.32 -39.29 9.73
C ASP A 468 -2.78 -37.85 9.44
N GLN A 469 -2.10 -37.16 8.50
CA GLN A 469 -2.69 -36.05 7.74
C GLN A 469 -1.87 -35.68 6.47
N CYS A 470 -1.90 -36.55 5.45
CA CYS A 470 -1.49 -36.19 4.07
C CYS A 470 -2.66 -36.15 3.08
N ASN A 471 -3.91 -36.31 3.54
CA ASN A 471 -5.09 -36.40 2.67
C ASN A 471 -6.37 -35.80 3.28
N GLN A 472 -6.26 -34.96 4.31
CA GLN A 472 -7.38 -34.11 4.72
C GLN A 472 -7.15 -32.71 4.11
N PRO A 473 -8.16 -32.09 3.47
CA PRO A 473 -8.14 -30.64 3.37
C PRO A 473 -7.99 -30.12 4.80
N SER A 474 -7.22 -29.05 5.03
CA SER A 474 -7.28 -28.36 6.31
C SER A 474 -8.72 -27.90 6.51
N ASP A 475 -9.49 -28.72 7.23
CA ASP A 475 -10.59 -28.28 8.05
C ASP A 475 -10.04 -27.11 8.92
N ASP A 476 -10.89 -26.14 9.28
CA ASP A 476 -10.63 -25.05 10.25
C ASP A 476 -9.72 -23.83 9.87
N GLY A 477 -10.31 -22.64 9.64
CA GLY A 477 -9.71 -21.35 10.05
C GLY A 477 -8.54 -20.77 9.24
N LEU A 478 -8.84 -19.99 8.20
CA LEU A 478 -7.94 -19.35 7.22
C LEU A 478 -6.61 -18.76 7.77
N ASP A 479 -5.50 -19.47 7.58
CA ASP A 479 -4.14 -18.95 7.87
C ASP A 479 -3.74 -17.79 6.93
N PHE A 480 -4.08 -17.85 5.63
CA PHE A 480 -3.79 -16.80 4.62
C PHE A 480 -5.01 -16.55 3.70
N PRO A 481 -5.07 -15.44 2.94
CA PRO A 481 -6.21 -15.14 2.08
C PRO A 481 -6.36 -16.15 0.94
N THR A 482 -7.50 -16.83 0.84
CA THR A 482 -7.79 -17.84 -0.22
C THR A 482 -8.41 -17.25 -1.47
N THR A 483 -8.69 -15.95 -1.46
CA THR A 483 -9.28 -15.20 -2.58
C THR A 483 -8.52 -13.91 -2.77
N ALA A 484 -8.22 -13.57 -4.03
CA ALA A 484 -7.51 -12.34 -4.36
C ALA A 484 -8.17 -11.61 -5.54
N PRO A 485 -8.72 -10.41 -5.36
CA PRO A 485 -9.18 -9.59 -6.46
C PRO A 485 -8.06 -9.06 -7.36
N ILE A 486 -8.31 -9.05 -8.66
CA ILE A 486 -7.58 -8.27 -9.66
C ILE A 486 -8.54 -7.30 -10.35
N SER A 487 -8.02 -6.15 -10.79
CA SER A 487 -8.79 -5.18 -11.57
C SER A 487 -8.00 -4.69 -12.78
N LEU A 488 -8.72 -4.38 -13.85
CA LEU A 488 -8.24 -3.60 -14.97
C LEU A 488 -9.06 -2.31 -15.06
N VAL A 489 -8.41 -1.15 -15.10
CA VAL A 489 -9.07 0.15 -15.26
C VAL A 489 -8.41 0.93 -16.39
N GLN A 490 -9.14 1.14 -17.48
CA GLN A 490 -8.69 2.01 -18.56
C GLN A 490 -9.04 3.46 -18.22
N ILE A 491 -8.04 4.34 -18.29
CA ILE A 491 -8.20 5.79 -18.20
C ILE A 491 -7.47 6.41 -19.39
N GLY A 492 -8.20 6.88 -20.39
CA GLY A 492 -7.64 7.40 -21.63
C GLY A 492 -6.90 6.32 -22.40
N ASP A 493 -5.59 6.54 -22.59
CA ASP A 493 -4.68 5.69 -23.34
C ASP A 493 -3.79 4.80 -22.45
N ARG A 494 -4.05 4.75 -21.14
CA ARG A 494 -3.40 3.80 -20.21
C ARG A 494 -4.38 2.80 -19.64
N LEU A 495 -3.84 1.64 -19.27
CA LEU A 495 -4.55 0.57 -18.58
C LEU A 495 -3.88 0.26 -17.24
N ILE A 496 -4.56 0.55 -16.14
CA ILE A 496 -4.10 0.18 -14.80
C ILE A 496 -4.39 -1.30 -14.57
N ALA A 497 -3.36 -2.08 -14.25
CA ALA A 497 -3.44 -3.46 -13.80
C ALA A 497 -3.18 -3.52 -12.29
N ALA A 498 -4.25 -3.73 -11.52
CA ALA A 498 -4.23 -3.75 -10.06
C ALA A 498 -4.05 -5.18 -9.53
N ALA A 499 -2.90 -5.42 -8.90
CA ALA A 499 -2.49 -6.71 -8.39
C ALA A 499 -2.55 -6.78 -6.85
N PRO A 500 -3.00 -7.91 -6.28
CA PRO A 500 -3.15 -8.09 -4.83
C PRO A 500 -1.86 -8.55 -4.13
N ALA A 501 -0.70 -8.26 -4.69
CA ALA A 501 0.59 -8.81 -4.28
C ALA A 501 1.73 -7.83 -4.54
N GLU A 502 2.87 -8.11 -3.91
CA GLU A 502 4.15 -7.45 -4.16
C GLU A 502 4.86 -8.18 -5.30
N LEU A 503 4.84 -7.57 -6.48
CA LEU A 503 5.39 -8.19 -7.69
C LEU A 503 6.89 -7.88 -7.81
N THR A 504 7.73 -8.88 -8.07
CA THR A 504 9.14 -8.61 -8.39
C THR A 504 9.27 -7.90 -9.73
N THR A 505 10.40 -7.22 -9.91
CA THR A 505 10.75 -6.48 -11.14
C THR A 505 10.54 -7.34 -12.39
N ALA A 506 10.97 -8.60 -12.37
CA ALA A 506 10.83 -9.49 -13.53
C ALA A 506 9.37 -9.92 -13.78
N VAL A 507 8.57 -10.13 -12.72
CA VAL A 507 7.13 -10.42 -12.84
C VAL A 507 6.41 -9.22 -13.43
N GLY A 508 6.67 -8.01 -12.92
CA GLY A 508 6.10 -6.77 -13.43
C GLY A 508 6.41 -6.56 -14.91
N TYR A 509 7.68 -6.71 -15.30
CA TYR A 509 8.09 -6.60 -16.71
C TYR A 509 7.34 -7.58 -17.62
N ARG A 510 7.28 -8.86 -17.25
CA ARG A 510 6.60 -9.89 -18.04
C ARG A 510 5.09 -9.66 -18.14
N LEU A 511 4.47 -9.24 -17.04
CA LEU A 511 3.04 -8.91 -17.02
C LEU A 511 2.73 -7.71 -17.92
N ARG A 512 3.52 -6.63 -17.82
CA ARG A 512 3.39 -5.42 -18.64
C ARG A 512 3.53 -5.75 -20.11
N GLU A 513 4.61 -6.42 -20.51
CA GLU A 513 4.85 -6.83 -21.90
C GLU A 513 3.69 -7.66 -22.48
N ARG A 514 3.21 -8.63 -21.68
CA ARG A 514 2.16 -9.55 -22.11
C ARG A 514 0.81 -8.85 -22.26
N LEU A 515 0.43 -7.98 -21.32
CA LEU A 515 -0.81 -7.22 -21.41
C LEU A 515 -0.74 -6.16 -22.52
N THR A 516 0.36 -5.42 -22.62
CA THR A 516 0.58 -4.43 -23.68
C THR A 516 0.44 -5.08 -25.04
N ARG A 517 1.04 -6.25 -25.28
CA ARG A 517 0.89 -6.99 -26.53
C ARG A 517 -0.56 -7.37 -26.84
N TYR A 518 -1.35 -7.73 -25.83
CA TYR A 518 -2.76 -8.07 -25.99
C TYR A 518 -3.61 -6.86 -26.36
N VAL A 519 -3.44 -5.76 -25.62
CA VAL A 519 -4.30 -4.59 -25.75
C VAL A 519 -3.85 -3.60 -26.81
N ASN A 520 -2.57 -3.58 -27.19
CA ASN A 520 -2.04 -2.73 -28.26
C ASN A 520 -2.22 -3.40 -29.63
N ARG A 521 -3.47 -3.50 -30.06
CA ARG A 521 -3.92 -4.07 -31.33
C ARG A 521 -4.56 -3.01 -32.22
N PRO A 522 -4.68 -3.22 -33.55
CA PRO A 522 -5.29 -2.25 -34.46
C PRO A 522 -6.66 -1.77 -33.96
N GLY A 523 -6.82 -0.45 -33.81
CA GLY A 523 -8.05 0.17 -33.31
C GLY A 523 -8.11 0.35 -31.78
N SER A 524 -7.16 -0.21 -31.02
CA SER A 524 -6.99 0.13 -29.61
C SER A 524 -6.35 1.51 -29.45
N ARG A 525 -6.73 2.20 -28.38
CA ARG A 525 -6.14 3.48 -27.98
C ARG A 525 -5.14 3.33 -26.84
N ILE A 526 -4.97 2.13 -26.30
CA ILE A 526 -4.06 1.89 -25.18
C ILE A 526 -2.63 1.85 -25.69
N ARG A 527 -1.78 2.68 -25.10
CA ARG A 527 -0.34 2.74 -25.39
C ARG A 527 0.48 1.93 -24.40
N GLU A 528 0.05 1.90 -23.14
CA GLU A 528 0.85 1.32 -22.06
C GLU A 528 0.01 0.84 -20.88
N VAL A 529 0.59 -0.08 -20.12
CA VAL A 529 0.01 -0.71 -18.92
C VAL A 529 0.76 -0.22 -17.68
N VAL A 530 0.02 0.39 -16.75
CA VAL A 530 0.51 0.83 -15.44
C VAL A 530 0.18 -0.27 -14.43
N ILE A 531 1.18 -0.79 -13.73
CA ILE A 531 0.96 -1.85 -12.73
C ILE A 531 0.90 -1.20 -11.35
N THR A 532 -0.14 -1.52 -10.59
CA THR A 532 -0.26 -1.13 -9.18
C THR A 532 -0.25 -2.41 -8.34
N GLY A 533 0.83 -2.61 -7.59
CA GLY A 533 0.92 -3.66 -6.57
C GLY A 533 -0.01 -3.35 -5.40
N LEU A 534 -0.06 -4.25 -4.41
CA LEU A 534 -0.71 -3.98 -3.12
C LEU A 534 -2.10 -3.33 -3.23
N THR A 535 -2.96 -3.93 -4.05
CA THR A 535 -4.31 -3.41 -4.31
C THR A 535 -5.40 -4.38 -3.86
N ASN A 536 -6.40 -3.86 -3.12
CA ASN A 536 -7.60 -4.51 -2.60
C ASN A 536 -7.41 -5.64 -1.57
N THR A 537 -6.37 -6.47 -1.69
CA THR A 537 -5.94 -7.42 -0.67
C THR A 537 -4.42 -7.65 -0.79
N TRP A 538 -3.85 -8.42 0.14
CA TRP A 538 -2.43 -8.75 0.15
C TRP A 538 -2.17 -10.24 0.28
N ILE A 539 -1.55 -10.84 -0.73
CA ILE A 539 -1.15 -12.26 -0.74
C ILE A 539 0.38 -12.43 -0.71
N GLN A 540 1.07 -11.50 -0.05
CA GLN A 540 2.54 -11.40 0.00
C GLN A 540 3.14 -11.20 -1.40
N TYR A 541 4.18 -11.96 -1.73
CA TYR A 541 4.99 -11.77 -2.93
C TYR A 541 4.55 -12.68 -4.06
N ILE A 542 4.81 -12.23 -5.29
CA ILE A 542 4.81 -13.08 -6.47
C ILE A 542 6.15 -12.90 -7.17
N THR A 543 6.89 -14.01 -7.24
CA THR A 543 8.17 -14.13 -7.94
C THR A 543 8.01 -14.92 -9.23
N THR A 544 8.97 -14.79 -10.14
CA THR A 544 9.07 -15.73 -11.27
C THR A 544 9.44 -17.13 -10.77
N GLU A 545 9.22 -18.17 -11.58
CA GLU A 545 9.64 -19.53 -11.22
C GLU A 545 11.17 -19.64 -10.97
N PRO A 546 12.06 -19.02 -11.79
CA PRO A 546 13.49 -18.97 -11.50
C PRO A 546 13.86 -18.27 -10.18
N GLU A 547 13.22 -17.14 -9.87
CA GLU A 547 13.40 -16.41 -8.60
C GLU A 547 12.89 -17.24 -7.41
N TYR A 548 11.73 -17.87 -7.56
CA TYR A 548 11.15 -18.77 -6.58
C TYR A 548 12.14 -19.88 -6.23
N ALA A 549 12.78 -20.49 -7.23
CA ALA A 549 13.75 -21.56 -7.00
C ALA A 549 14.97 -21.13 -6.17
N LYS A 550 15.27 -19.82 -6.11
CA LYS A 550 16.36 -19.29 -5.28
C LYS A 550 16.02 -19.18 -3.81
N GLN A 551 14.74 -19.08 -3.44
CA GLN A 551 14.32 -18.94 -2.05
C GLN A 551 15.06 -17.79 -1.31
N HIS A 552 15.20 -16.65 -2.00
CA HIS A 552 15.37 -15.37 -1.32
C HIS A 552 14.05 -15.00 -0.60
N TYR A 553 14.03 -13.88 0.13
CA TYR A 553 12.88 -13.47 0.93
C TYR A 553 11.58 -13.51 0.13
N GLU A 554 11.57 -12.92 -1.06
CA GLU A 554 10.39 -12.86 -1.94
C GLU A 554 9.94 -14.27 -2.38
N GLY A 555 10.88 -15.13 -2.80
CA GLY A 555 10.57 -16.50 -3.22
C GLY A 555 10.11 -17.41 -2.08
N ALA A 556 10.59 -17.13 -0.86
CA ALA A 556 10.11 -17.78 0.36
C ALA A 556 8.70 -17.30 0.73
N SER A 557 8.36 -16.05 0.43
CA SER A 557 7.06 -15.43 0.68
C SER A 557 6.05 -15.56 -0.47
N THR A 558 6.44 -16.14 -1.62
CA THR A 558 5.48 -16.57 -2.66
C THR A 558 4.66 -17.76 -2.16
N LEU A 559 3.46 -17.48 -1.65
CA LEU A 559 2.64 -18.42 -0.87
C LEU A 559 2.14 -19.64 -1.68
N TYR A 560 1.71 -19.40 -2.91
CA TYR A 560 0.97 -20.37 -3.72
C TYR A 560 1.84 -21.20 -4.68
N GLY A 561 3.15 -21.22 -4.42
CA GLY A 561 4.11 -22.04 -5.13
C GLY A 561 4.66 -21.38 -6.41
N PRO A 562 5.47 -22.12 -7.19
CA PRO A 562 6.29 -21.59 -8.27
C PRO A 562 5.48 -21.01 -9.46
N HIS A 563 4.21 -21.41 -9.61
CA HIS A 563 3.38 -21.04 -10.75
C HIS A 563 2.48 -19.81 -10.51
N SER A 564 2.73 -19.08 -9.42
CA SER A 564 1.93 -17.91 -9.02
C SER A 564 1.96 -16.79 -10.06
N GLU A 565 3.11 -16.56 -10.70
CA GLU A 565 3.28 -15.59 -11.80
C GLU A 565 2.39 -15.93 -13.01
N GLN A 566 2.45 -17.19 -13.47
CA GLN A 566 1.70 -17.62 -14.66
C GLN A 566 0.19 -17.54 -14.40
N PHE A 567 -0.26 -17.96 -13.21
CA PHE A 567 -1.65 -17.83 -12.79
C PHE A 567 -2.13 -16.39 -12.86
N LEU A 568 -1.42 -15.46 -12.22
CA LEU A 568 -1.78 -14.04 -12.20
C LEU A 568 -1.82 -13.46 -13.62
N SER A 569 -0.76 -13.70 -14.39
CA SER A 569 -0.62 -13.17 -15.75
C SER A 569 -1.71 -13.68 -16.70
N ASN A 570 -2.06 -14.96 -16.62
CA ASN A 570 -3.14 -15.52 -17.42
C ASN A 570 -4.50 -14.91 -17.04
N HIS A 571 -4.76 -14.73 -15.74
CA HIS A 571 -6.02 -14.14 -15.29
C HIS A 571 -6.17 -12.67 -15.68
N PHE A 572 -5.09 -11.89 -15.72
CA PHE A 572 -5.13 -10.54 -16.28
C PHE A 572 -5.44 -10.53 -17.78
N LEU A 573 -4.86 -11.43 -18.57
CA LEU A 573 -5.21 -11.56 -19.99
C LEU A 573 -6.68 -11.93 -20.18
N CYS A 574 -7.20 -12.86 -19.37
CA CYS A 574 -8.61 -13.22 -19.39
C CYS A 574 -9.50 -12.00 -19.08
N LEU A 575 -9.08 -11.17 -18.12
CA LEU A 575 -9.81 -9.97 -17.74
C LEU A 575 -9.76 -8.91 -18.86
N ALA A 576 -8.62 -8.75 -19.53
CA ALA A 576 -8.47 -7.86 -20.68
C ALA A 576 -9.34 -8.33 -21.86
N ASN A 577 -9.36 -9.63 -22.15
CA ASN A 577 -10.25 -10.22 -23.15
C ASN A 577 -11.72 -9.95 -22.84
N TRP A 578 -12.13 -10.03 -21.57
CA TRP A 578 -13.49 -9.67 -21.21
C TRP A 578 -13.77 -8.17 -21.43
N LEU A 579 -12.86 -7.30 -20.99
CA LEU A 579 -13.00 -5.85 -21.08
C LEU A 579 -13.08 -5.33 -22.52
N TYR A 580 -12.40 -5.98 -23.47
CA TYR A 580 -12.29 -5.49 -24.86
C TYR A 580 -13.00 -6.34 -25.91
N ASP A 581 -13.26 -7.62 -25.64
CA ASP A 581 -13.83 -8.57 -26.61
C ASP A 581 -15.13 -9.21 -26.10
N GLY A 582 -15.78 -8.62 -25.07
CA GLY A 582 -17.05 -9.14 -24.54
C GLY A 582 -16.96 -10.55 -23.95
N GLY A 583 -15.75 -11.07 -23.77
CA GLY A 583 -15.51 -12.45 -23.35
C GLY A 583 -15.72 -13.48 -24.46
N ASP A 584 -15.49 -13.15 -25.73
CA ASP A 584 -15.63 -14.10 -26.86
C ASP A 584 -14.82 -15.41 -26.66
N ALA A 585 -13.73 -15.36 -25.90
CA ALA A 585 -12.92 -16.53 -25.49
C ALA A 585 -13.27 -17.11 -24.10
N GLN A 586 -14.50 -16.95 -23.60
CA GLN A 586 -14.92 -17.33 -22.22
C GLN A 586 -14.56 -18.77 -21.80
N ASP A 587 -14.74 -19.76 -22.69
CA ASP A 587 -14.44 -21.17 -22.37
C ASP A 587 -12.93 -21.42 -22.23
N ALA A 588 -12.12 -20.77 -23.08
CA ALA A 588 -10.67 -20.81 -23.01
C ALA A 588 -10.13 -20.01 -21.80
N CYS A 589 -10.79 -18.93 -21.42
CA CYS A 589 -10.36 -18.00 -20.35
C CYS A 589 -10.82 -18.38 -18.94
N SER A 590 -11.49 -19.53 -18.77
CA SER A 590 -12.07 -19.94 -17.49
C SER A 590 -11.01 -20.37 -16.48
N LEU A 591 -9.96 -21.09 -16.92
CA LEU A 591 -8.97 -21.74 -16.04
C LEU A 591 -9.61 -22.49 -14.86
N GLY A 592 -10.76 -23.13 -15.11
CA GLY A 592 -11.53 -23.83 -14.08
C GLY A 592 -12.23 -22.92 -13.05
N GLN A 593 -12.18 -21.60 -13.23
CA GLN A 593 -12.86 -20.61 -12.39
C GLN A 593 -14.08 -20.03 -13.09
N PRO A 594 -15.09 -19.52 -12.34
CA PRO A 594 -16.27 -18.90 -12.93
C PRO A 594 -15.89 -17.82 -13.95
N CYS A 595 -16.50 -17.89 -15.14
CA CYS A 595 -16.17 -17.02 -16.26
C CYS A 595 -16.70 -15.59 -16.12
N LYS A 596 -17.67 -15.34 -15.22
CA LYS A 596 -18.31 -14.03 -15.08
C LYS A 596 -17.48 -13.13 -14.15
N PRO A 597 -16.83 -12.08 -14.68
CA PRO A 597 -16.21 -11.03 -13.86
C PRO A 597 -17.28 -10.20 -13.15
N ASP A 598 -16.85 -9.26 -12.31
CA ASP A 598 -17.71 -8.36 -11.52
C ASP A 598 -18.63 -9.10 -10.52
N ARG A 599 -18.28 -10.35 -10.18
CA ARG A 599 -18.89 -11.05 -9.04
C ARG A 599 -18.09 -10.74 -7.78
N VAL A 600 -18.73 -10.02 -6.87
CA VAL A 600 -18.22 -9.78 -5.52
C VAL A 600 -18.68 -10.91 -4.61
N SER A 601 -17.76 -11.65 -4.01
CA SER A 601 -18.10 -12.69 -3.03
C SER A 601 -18.24 -12.09 -1.63
N PRO A 602 -19.11 -12.66 -0.77
CA PRO A 602 -19.10 -12.33 0.64
C PRO A 602 -17.74 -12.66 1.24
N VAL A 603 -17.29 -11.79 2.12
CA VAL A 603 -16.04 -11.96 2.85
C VAL A 603 -16.36 -12.51 4.24
N GLY A 604 -15.68 -13.59 4.65
CA GLY A 604 -15.86 -14.22 5.94
C GLY A 604 -14.50 -14.61 6.51
N PHE A 605 -14.18 -14.07 7.68
CA PHE A 605 -12.96 -14.37 8.44
C PHE A 605 -13.34 -14.65 9.90
N ASP A 606 -12.50 -15.42 10.59
CA ASP A 606 -12.62 -15.70 12.02
C ASP A 606 -11.28 -15.40 12.72
N PRO A 607 -10.82 -14.13 12.72
CA PRO A 607 -9.54 -13.78 13.29
C PRO A 607 -9.61 -13.73 14.83
N PRO A 608 -8.48 -13.92 15.53
CA PRO A 608 -8.41 -13.67 16.96
C PRO A 608 -8.69 -12.19 17.25
N LEU A 609 -9.83 -11.90 17.87
CA LEU A 609 -10.24 -10.54 18.19
C LEU A 609 -9.41 -9.99 19.35
N VAL A 610 -9.03 -8.72 19.23
CA VAL A 610 -8.37 -7.95 20.28
C VAL A 610 -9.02 -6.57 20.37
N ASP A 611 -9.07 -6.02 21.58
CA ASP A 611 -9.40 -4.63 21.83
C ASP A 611 -8.12 -3.93 22.31
N ILE A 612 -7.40 -3.29 21.39
CA ILE A 612 -6.06 -2.74 21.68
C ILE A 612 -6.19 -1.36 22.34
N LEU A 613 -7.20 -0.61 21.91
CA LEU A 613 -7.52 0.70 22.43
C LEU A 613 -8.98 0.68 22.89
N PRO A 614 -9.23 0.42 24.19
CA PRO A 614 -10.59 0.39 24.69
C PRO A 614 -11.27 1.77 24.52
N PRO A 615 -12.59 1.83 24.31
CA PRO A 615 -13.32 3.08 24.26
C PRO A 615 -13.08 3.89 25.54
N ALA A 616 -12.82 5.18 25.40
CA ALA A 616 -12.42 6.00 26.54
C ALA A 616 -13.51 6.01 27.63
N PRO A 617 -13.13 5.91 28.92
CA PRO A 617 -14.07 5.93 30.02
C PRO A 617 -14.98 7.16 29.97
N GLU A 618 -16.27 7.00 30.26
CA GLU A 618 -17.16 8.14 30.50
C GLU A 618 -16.56 9.00 31.63
N GLY A 619 -16.22 10.26 31.31
CA GLY A 619 -15.62 11.18 32.27
C GLY A 619 -14.09 11.28 32.26
N SER A 620 -13.38 10.75 31.25
CA SER A 620 -11.98 11.11 31.00
C SER A 620 -11.91 12.61 30.63
N VAL A 621 -11.73 13.46 31.64
CA VAL A 621 -11.58 14.92 31.46
C VAL A 621 -10.12 15.21 31.21
N ALA A 622 -9.82 15.96 30.15
CA ALA A 622 -8.48 16.47 29.92
C ALA A 622 -8.06 17.32 31.12
N VAL A 623 -6.95 16.98 31.77
CA VAL A 623 -6.45 17.72 32.95
C VAL A 623 -5.74 18.99 32.47
N PRO A 624 -6.29 20.19 32.70
CA PRO A 624 -5.61 21.42 32.32
C PRO A 624 -4.44 21.66 33.28
N GLY A 625 -3.20 21.74 32.77
CA GLY A 625 -2.09 22.36 33.51
C GLY A 625 -0.68 21.81 33.30
N GLY A 626 0.25 22.76 33.22
CA GLY A 626 1.65 22.68 33.69
C GLY A 626 2.66 21.94 32.81
N GLU A 627 3.23 22.66 31.84
CA GLU A 627 4.31 22.23 30.96
C GLU A 627 5.70 22.70 31.39
N GLU A 628 6.73 22.05 30.85
CA GLU A 628 8.11 22.55 30.77
C GLU A 628 8.51 22.58 29.29
N LEU A 629 9.15 23.66 28.81
CA LEU A 629 9.94 23.60 27.57
C LEU A 629 11.09 22.62 27.85
N ALA A 630 10.93 21.37 27.45
CA ALA A 630 11.98 20.38 27.60
C ALA A 630 12.99 20.57 26.46
N VAL A 631 14.04 21.34 26.74
CA VAL A 631 15.36 21.23 26.11
C VAL A 631 15.49 21.72 24.66
N LYS A 632 16.34 22.74 24.45
CA LYS A 632 17.08 22.91 23.19
C LYS A 632 18.19 21.86 23.17
N GLY A 633 18.21 21.00 22.15
CA GLY A 633 19.22 19.97 22.00
C GLY A 633 19.39 19.52 20.56
N ARG A 634 20.41 18.68 20.33
CA ARG A 634 20.57 17.98 19.07
C ARG A 634 19.94 16.59 19.18
N LEU A 635 18.87 16.35 18.43
CA LEU A 635 18.12 15.09 18.37
C LEU A 635 18.02 14.63 16.91
N LEU A 636 17.59 13.39 16.65
CA LEU A 636 17.36 12.81 15.30
C LEU A 636 18.49 13.17 14.31
N ASP A 637 19.59 12.41 14.33
CA ASP A 637 20.76 12.64 13.47
C ASP A 637 21.50 13.97 13.73
N GLY A 638 21.38 14.50 14.94
CA GLY A 638 22.13 15.67 15.40
C GLY A 638 21.55 17.03 14.99
N LEU A 639 20.29 17.04 14.52
CA LEU A 639 19.54 18.24 14.15
C LEU A 639 19.15 19.05 15.37
N GLU A 640 19.18 20.38 15.26
CA GLU A 640 18.63 21.25 16.30
C GLU A 640 17.12 21.00 16.45
N ALA A 641 16.70 20.78 17.70
CA ALA A 641 15.34 20.41 18.03
C ALA A 641 14.78 21.28 19.15
N TYR A 642 13.48 21.59 19.03
CA TYR A 642 12.71 22.33 20.03
C TYR A 642 11.55 21.46 20.47
N ALA A 643 11.37 21.27 21.77
CA ALA A 643 10.32 20.40 22.27
C ALA A 643 9.45 21.05 23.34
N ILE A 644 8.19 20.63 23.36
CA ILE A 644 7.23 20.91 24.42
C ILE A 644 6.67 19.60 24.96
N GLU A 645 6.37 19.58 26.26
CA GLU A 645 5.64 18.48 26.88
C GLU A 645 4.40 19.00 27.57
N TRP A 646 3.28 18.32 27.37
CA TRP A 646 2.00 18.74 27.93
C TRP A 646 1.21 17.60 28.52
N ARG A 647 0.23 17.98 29.36
CA ARG A 647 -0.82 17.09 29.83
C ARG A 647 -2.04 17.21 28.91
N GLY A 648 -2.39 16.12 28.26
CA GLY A 648 -3.55 15.95 27.40
C GLY A 648 -4.35 14.71 27.77
N ALA A 649 -5.39 14.39 27.02
CA ALA A 649 -6.14 13.18 27.25
C ALA A 649 -5.38 11.92 26.82
N SER A 650 -5.80 10.77 27.36
CA SER A 650 -5.32 9.47 26.90
C SER A 650 -5.81 9.15 25.47
N PRO A 651 -5.03 8.38 24.69
CA PRO A 651 -5.41 7.92 23.35
C PRO A 651 -6.75 7.14 23.32
N ASP A 652 -7.64 7.48 22.39
CA ASP A 652 -8.91 6.81 22.10
C ASP A 652 -9.35 7.04 20.63
N TRP A 653 -10.24 6.17 20.13
CA TRP A 653 -10.71 6.17 18.73
C TRP A 653 -11.50 7.42 18.29
N LEU A 654 -12.16 8.11 19.22
CA LEU A 654 -13.10 9.19 18.92
C LEU A 654 -12.44 10.58 19.04
N ARG A 655 -11.60 10.79 20.06
CA ARG A 655 -11.21 12.11 20.54
C ARG A 655 -9.78 12.48 20.22
N THR A 656 -8.85 11.52 20.19
CA THR A 656 -7.41 11.82 20.16
C THR A 656 -6.97 12.53 18.88
N ARG A 657 -7.62 12.27 17.74
CA ARG A 657 -7.19 12.79 16.43
C ARG A 657 -8.15 13.78 15.79
N GLU A 658 -9.43 13.75 16.14
CA GLU A 658 -10.37 14.81 15.72
C GLU A 658 -10.10 16.14 16.46
N SER A 659 -9.29 16.10 17.52
CA SER A 659 -8.97 17.29 18.31
C SER A 659 -7.50 17.65 18.38
N LEU A 660 -6.52 16.73 18.41
CA LEU A 660 -5.12 17.13 18.58
C LEU A 660 -4.49 17.68 17.29
N ARG A 661 -4.13 18.96 17.34
CA ARG A 661 -3.27 19.67 16.39
C ARG A 661 -2.15 20.34 17.15
N VAL A 662 -0.92 20.12 16.72
CA VAL A 662 0.23 20.87 17.21
C VAL A 662 0.80 21.69 16.07
N SER A 663 1.05 22.96 16.35
CA SER A 663 1.56 23.92 15.37
C SER A 663 2.68 24.74 15.97
N VAL A 664 3.62 25.14 15.13
CA VAL A 664 4.57 26.21 15.41
C VAL A 664 4.09 27.46 14.69
N VAL A 665 4.08 28.59 15.39
CA VAL A 665 3.62 29.88 14.85
C VAL A 665 4.61 30.99 15.17
N PHE A 666 4.56 32.07 14.41
CA PHE A 666 5.19 33.31 14.83
C PHE A 666 4.51 33.85 16.09
N ALA A 667 5.31 34.17 17.12
CA ALA A 667 4.78 34.62 18.40
C ALA A 667 4.00 35.95 18.28
N ALA A 668 4.36 36.78 17.31
CA ALA A 668 3.59 37.95 16.90
C ALA A 668 2.64 37.57 15.76
N GLY A 669 1.34 37.74 15.97
CA GLY A 669 0.31 37.48 14.96
C GLY A 669 -0.19 36.03 14.86
N GLU A 670 0.52 35.06 15.46
CA GLU A 670 0.18 33.61 15.43
C GLU A 670 0.00 33.06 14.00
N GLU A 671 0.72 33.63 13.02
CA GLU A 671 0.78 33.09 11.67
C GLU A 671 1.48 31.73 11.67
N LEU A 672 0.89 30.75 10.97
CA LEU A 672 1.36 29.38 10.89
C LEU A 672 2.76 29.32 10.26
N VAL A 673 3.67 28.63 10.95
CA VAL A 673 5.00 28.29 10.45
C VAL A 673 5.03 26.84 10.01
N ASP A 674 4.58 25.94 10.87
CA ASP A 674 4.55 24.49 10.63
C ASP A 674 3.49 23.83 11.51
N ASP A 675 3.10 22.60 11.18
CA ASP A 675 2.20 21.81 12.00
C ASP A 675 2.52 20.31 11.97
N ASP A 676 1.74 19.55 12.73
CA ASP A 676 1.85 18.11 12.85
C ASP A 676 1.40 17.31 11.62
N ASP A 677 1.03 17.98 10.53
CA ASP A 677 0.83 17.41 9.19
C ASP A 677 2.01 17.71 8.25
N GLY A 678 2.92 18.60 8.67
CA GLY A 678 4.20 18.87 8.04
C GLY A 678 5.21 17.72 8.17
N VAL A 679 6.43 17.97 7.69
CA VAL A 679 7.51 16.96 7.61
C VAL A 679 8.56 17.09 8.72
N ALA A 680 8.39 18.08 9.60
CA ALA A 680 9.42 18.54 10.52
C ALA A 680 9.04 18.36 12.00
N MET A 681 7.96 17.64 12.33
CA MET A 681 7.45 17.53 13.69
C MET A 681 7.13 16.09 14.08
N GLU A 682 7.65 15.61 15.20
CA GLU A 682 7.17 14.39 15.85
C GLU A 682 6.23 14.70 17.02
N ILE A 683 5.16 13.92 17.14
CA ILE A 683 4.20 13.95 18.25
C ILE A 683 4.19 12.59 18.94
N ARG A 684 4.50 12.53 20.23
CA ARG A 684 4.62 11.31 21.03
C ARG A 684 3.69 11.31 22.23
N HIS A 685 3.07 10.15 22.49
CA HIS A 685 2.43 9.85 23.76
C HIS A 685 3.45 9.20 24.72
N LEU A 686 3.63 9.80 25.90
CA LEU A 686 4.61 9.37 26.91
C LEU A 686 3.99 8.50 28.02
N GLY A 687 2.78 8.00 27.80
CA GLY A 687 1.99 7.24 28.77
C GLY A 687 1.15 8.12 29.71
N GLY A 688 -0.01 7.57 30.12
CA GLY A 688 -1.00 8.28 30.92
C GLY A 688 -1.59 9.47 30.14
N GLU A 689 -1.44 10.66 30.72
CA GLU A 689 -1.92 11.93 30.15
C GLU A 689 -0.78 12.77 29.53
N ARG A 690 0.43 12.21 29.39
CA ARG A 690 1.60 13.00 28.96
C ARG A 690 1.85 12.87 27.46
N TRP A 691 2.17 14.00 26.84
CA TRP A 691 2.49 14.10 25.43
C TRP A 691 3.75 14.95 25.24
N ARG A 692 4.43 14.74 24.11
CA ARG A 692 5.57 15.54 23.68
C ARG A 692 5.44 15.87 22.20
N ALA A 693 5.80 17.09 21.83
CA ALA A 693 6.06 17.45 20.44
C ALA A 693 7.51 17.87 20.32
N VAL A 694 8.18 17.46 19.25
CA VAL A 694 9.53 17.90 18.92
C VAL A 694 9.52 18.40 17.48
N TRP A 695 10.02 19.62 17.29
CA TRP A 695 10.11 20.28 15.99
C TRP A 695 11.56 20.44 15.55
N TYR A 696 11.82 20.08 14.30
CA TYR A 696 13.11 20.07 13.63
C TYR A 696 13.09 21.08 12.47
N PRO A 697 13.37 22.38 12.70
CA PRO A 697 13.29 23.39 11.64
C PRO A 697 14.15 23.07 10.42
N GLU A 698 15.30 22.42 10.63
CA GLU A 698 16.21 21.95 9.56
C GLU A 698 15.56 20.93 8.62
N LEU A 699 14.49 20.25 9.03
CA LEU A 699 13.70 19.34 8.20
C LEU A 699 12.49 20.01 7.53
N GLY A 700 12.31 21.32 7.64
CA GLY A 700 11.15 22.00 7.05
C GLY A 700 11.49 23.27 6.28
N PHE A 701 12.53 24.00 6.66
CA PHE A 701 12.71 25.39 6.23
C PHE A 701 14.18 25.81 6.11
N ASP A 702 14.54 26.45 5.00
CA ASP A 702 15.93 26.87 4.75
C ASP A 702 16.28 28.31 5.20
N ASP A 703 15.31 29.17 5.58
CA ASP A 703 15.66 30.53 6.08
C ASP A 703 14.59 31.38 6.85
N PRO A 704 13.26 31.31 6.59
CA PRO A 704 12.34 32.39 7.00
C PRO A 704 12.00 32.46 8.50
N VAL A 705 12.46 31.47 9.28
CA VAL A 705 12.17 31.30 10.72
C VAL A 705 13.32 31.69 11.64
N CYS A 706 14.53 31.88 11.10
CA CYS A 706 15.75 32.02 11.88
C CYS A 706 15.76 33.32 12.71
N GLY A 707 16.06 33.21 14.00
CA GLY A 707 16.12 34.36 14.93
C GLY A 707 14.78 35.03 15.26
N ARG A 708 13.67 34.59 14.62
CA ARG A 708 12.32 35.10 14.89
C ARG A 708 11.76 34.47 16.17
N ASP A 709 10.84 35.20 16.80
CA ASP A 709 10.13 34.73 17.97
C ASP A 709 9.02 33.77 17.56
N LEU A 710 9.10 32.53 18.06
CA LEU A 710 8.23 31.41 17.75
C LEU A 710 7.56 30.87 19.01
N ARG A 711 6.48 30.12 18.84
CA ARG A 711 5.75 29.44 19.92
C ARG A 711 5.09 28.18 19.37
N PHE A 712 4.96 27.17 20.23
CA PHE A 712 4.06 26.05 19.99
C PHE A 712 2.64 26.38 20.42
N LEU A 713 1.69 26.02 19.58
CA LEU A 713 0.26 25.94 19.87
C LEU A 713 -0.15 24.48 19.89
N VAL A 714 -0.86 24.07 20.93
CA VAL A 714 -1.55 22.79 20.97
C VAL A 714 -3.04 23.12 21.00
N ASP A 715 -3.74 22.74 19.94
CA ASP A 715 -5.18 22.84 19.85
C ASP A 715 -5.79 21.45 19.93
N GLY A 716 -6.90 21.33 20.67
CA GLY A 716 -7.64 20.09 20.82
C GLY A 716 -8.45 20.03 22.09
N GLN A 717 -8.41 18.90 22.79
CA GLN A 717 -9.10 18.77 24.08
C GLN A 717 -8.56 19.71 25.15
N VAL A 718 -7.29 20.10 25.01
CA VAL A 718 -6.65 21.17 25.76
C VAL A 718 -6.19 22.20 24.73
N ARG A 719 -6.33 23.49 25.06
CA ARG A 719 -5.65 24.55 24.34
C ARG A 719 -4.45 24.99 25.16
N TYR A 720 -3.29 24.97 24.55
CA TYR A 720 -2.06 25.37 25.19
C TYR A 720 -1.19 26.24 24.28
N ARG A 721 -0.43 27.14 24.92
CA ARG A 721 0.49 28.08 24.30
C ARG A 721 1.83 28.04 25.04
N SER A 722 2.91 27.69 24.35
CA SER A 722 4.24 27.60 24.99
C SER A 722 4.82 28.97 25.37
N SER A 723 5.90 29.00 26.15
CA SER A 723 6.76 30.19 26.14
C SER A 723 7.39 30.41 24.75
N THR A 724 7.73 31.65 24.46
CA THR A 724 8.39 32.02 23.20
C THR A 724 9.82 31.50 23.15
N PHE A 725 10.26 31.06 21.98
CA PHE A 725 11.63 30.63 21.71
C PHE A 725 12.11 31.19 20.36
N LYS A 726 13.41 31.10 20.09
CA LYS A 726 14.01 31.50 18.81
C LYS A 726 14.68 30.30 18.16
N ALA A 727 14.38 30.06 16.88
CA ALA A 727 15.07 29.05 16.10
C ALA A 727 16.50 29.50 15.78
N VAL A 728 17.46 28.63 16.03
CA VAL A 728 18.85 28.72 15.57
C VAL A 728 18.98 27.88 14.30
N CYS A 729 19.41 28.51 13.22
CA CYS A 729 19.68 27.86 11.95
C CYS A 729 21.20 27.82 11.74
N PRO A 730 21.73 26.83 11.01
CA PRO A 730 23.14 26.83 10.61
C PRO A 730 23.49 28.09 9.81
N GLU A 731 24.70 28.64 9.98
CA GLU A 731 25.16 29.79 9.20
C GLU A 731 25.24 29.41 7.71
N ARG A 732 24.62 30.20 6.82
CA ARG A 732 24.74 30.04 5.35
C ARG A 732 26.21 29.95 4.95
N GLY A 733 26.69 28.74 4.66
CA GLY A 733 28.09 28.49 4.31
C GLY A 733 28.59 27.09 4.66
N GLU A 734 27.95 26.41 5.62
CA GLU A 734 28.12 24.97 5.85
C GLU A 734 26.96 24.20 5.23
N SER A 735 26.81 24.26 3.90
CA SER A 735 26.16 23.13 3.23
C SER A 735 27.04 21.94 3.58
N ALA A 736 26.55 21.04 4.42
CA ALA A 736 27.26 19.84 4.81
C ALA A 736 27.40 18.97 3.56
N ASP A 737 28.43 19.26 2.76
CA ASP A 737 28.89 18.50 1.61
C ASP A 737 29.51 17.21 2.17
N PHE A 738 28.67 16.33 2.72
CA PHE A 738 29.07 15.00 3.17
C PHE A 738 29.14 14.07 1.95
N ARG A 739 30.06 14.39 1.05
CA ARG A 739 30.63 13.37 0.17
C ARG A 739 31.56 12.50 1.00
N GLN A 740 31.24 11.21 1.06
CA GLN A 740 32.13 10.10 1.39
C GLN A 740 32.85 10.18 2.75
N GLY A 741 32.18 9.69 3.80
CA GLY A 741 32.85 9.13 4.99
C GLY A 741 32.78 7.61 4.94
N GLY A 742 33.91 6.95 4.66
CA GLY A 742 34.01 5.49 4.56
C GLY A 742 33.62 4.75 5.84
N ALA A 743 33.09 3.53 5.66
CA ALA A 743 32.69 2.59 6.70
C ALA A 743 33.85 2.17 7.63
N PRO A 744 33.53 1.71 8.85
CA PRO A 744 34.13 0.52 9.44
C PRO A 744 33.46 -0.76 8.93
#